data_AF-A0A1H4ZTZ6-F1
#
_entry.id   AF-A0A1H4ZTZ6-F1
#
_cell.length_a   1.000
_cell.length_b   1.000
_cell.length_c   1.000
_cell.angle_alpha   90.00
_cell.angle_beta   90.00
_cell.angle_gamma   90.00
#
_symmetry.space_group_name_H-M   'P 1'
#
loop_
_entity.id
_entity.type
_entity.pdbx_description
1 polymer ?
#
loop_
_entity_poly.entity_id
_entity_poly.type
_entity_poly.pdbx_seq_one_letter_code
_entity_poly.pdbx_strand_id
1 'polypeptide(L)'
;MTLSDQQRAALRSVRLSWAPTYEEVWDAAAEDTHVDGLHTDVWEDLEDALGDAVASTGASPTGLVITGNAGTGKTHLLTRFRSEVQAAGHYFVLLELLDASDFWRAALTSLRSSLLRPARDHETQLAQLLWLLSDEAGLSRAHRREFSGDAVPTPEGLDALVAAMSKRRPQVRQYHGVLRALVLLASPDTRLADLGSAFLDDIEVEETAAERLHWGLPAHGFPAVETVRAVSAFMAETAATVFAVDQIDTLLAQSAATLTAPDAAESEVIEQVGHGLMSLRQGLYRTVTVACMLPTAWETLSSRATASVAARFRVVGPLKSLPDGAIARAIVERRLTAAYRSKDFVPPHPTWPVAPEAFASAVHHTPRDLLTKVDAHIRACVTTRTDFELASFDDGPARSAPSVPVPEPAPVEPAAAPADPPVDLLARIDEQFDALRIRARVGDVATDQAVADKRMGGLIEAGLRAWTREDGGDGFQIERGNKQLDGRLRRRLPGRVEDEQHWAFRAIPAANAVATTNRVQSAATAAGVAAGMDRRKLFLLRSTPWPTSPKASSVIADAVERGAELLPLDEADLATLDALGRIIATSPDGLDEWLTARRPAHGLRMFAGLEHEPAAERPASRRARGMIPGDAVGRVGGLSSSVADVMFGGPPAPRPAPAPEPAARPAAAPSDPAGIAVGLGPDHGPVALDPAELRKHTAIFAGSGSGKTVLIRRLIEECALRGVSAIVLDPNNDLSRLGAAWPEAPSGWWEGDAERARTYLADTDVVVWTPNRASARPLVLQPIPDFAALRAGMDGDDLDAQEAREGFAMAVEACASALEQHVGVGGARREQQRAILREALDAYGREIGRADIRAFAAFLGEWDSTRSTLGSADKLAPELAANLQAALINNPLLGGRGEAVDPATLLTPADGKRARVSVISLIGLPDETQRQTFVAQLQLALFSWIKRHPAGDRPLGWLLVMDEAQQIAPSGAVKPSTESTLLLASQARKYGLGLVFATQAPKGLHDKIVGNSATHFYGKLNAPVQIQAAKDLAAARGGRLDGIGGLGAGDFYLGAGATTVRLHSPMCLSHHAASPPTEDEVLAIARG
;
A
#
# COMPACT_ATOMS: atom_id res chain seq x y z
N MET A 1 18.02 53.09 -23.32
CA MET A 1 19.44 52.79 -23.63
C MET A 1 19.57 51.29 -23.87
N THR A 2 20.50 50.85 -24.71
CA THR A 2 20.75 49.42 -24.98
C THR A 2 21.67 48.84 -23.91
N LEU A 3 21.35 47.65 -23.38
CA LEU A 3 22.18 46.94 -22.40
C LEU A 3 23.58 46.66 -22.97
N SER A 4 24.63 46.89 -22.19
CA SER A 4 25.99 46.41 -22.51
C SER A 4 26.08 44.88 -22.42
N ASP A 5 27.05 44.28 -23.10
CA ASP A 5 27.27 42.83 -23.05
C ASP A 5 27.54 42.33 -21.61
N GLN A 6 28.22 43.15 -20.80
CA GLN A 6 28.49 42.86 -19.39
C GLN A 6 27.21 42.91 -18.54
N GLN A 7 26.36 43.93 -18.72
CA GLN A 7 25.05 44.03 -18.05
C GLN A 7 24.14 42.86 -18.45
N ARG A 8 24.15 42.49 -19.74
CA ARG A 8 23.36 41.36 -20.25
C ARG A 8 23.84 40.03 -19.68
N ALA A 9 25.14 39.81 -19.59
CA ALA A 9 25.72 38.63 -18.96
C ALA A 9 25.39 38.56 -17.46
N ALA A 10 25.40 39.69 -16.75
CA ALA A 10 25.02 39.78 -15.34
C ALA A 10 23.52 39.46 -15.13
N LEU A 11 22.62 40.05 -15.91
CA LEU A 11 21.17 39.73 -15.84
C LEU A 11 20.88 38.27 -16.17
N ARG A 12 21.56 37.71 -17.18
CA ARG A 12 21.45 36.28 -17.54
C ARG A 12 21.92 35.34 -16.43
N SER A 13 22.78 35.80 -15.53
CA SER A 13 23.26 35.03 -14.39
C SER A 13 22.26 34.97 -13.22
N VAL A 14 21.29 35.88 -13.18
CA VAL A 14 20.29 35.90 -12.12
C VAL A 14 19.41 34.65 -12.21
N ARG A 15 19.24 33.98 -11.08
CA ARG A 15 18.35 32.83 -10.90
C ARG A 15 17.55 33.10 -9.63
N LEU A 16 16.31 33.54 -9.78
CA LEU A 16 15.40 33.70 -8.65
C LEU A 16 14.63 32.38 -8.51
N SER A 17 14.82 31.64 -7.41
CA SER A 17 13.90 30.56 -7.01
C SER A 17 12.82 31.16 -6.12
N TRP A 18 11.55 30.97 -6.48
CA TRP A 18 10.38 31.48 -5.74
C TRP A 18 9.39 30.38 -5.32
N ALA A 19 9.73 29.12 -5.59
CA ALA A 19 8.96 27.94 -5.20
C ALA A 19 9.93 26.81 -4.84
N PRO A 20 10.45 26.80 -3.60
CA PRO A 20 11.43 25.81 -3.20
C PRO A 20 10.85 24.40 -3.20
N THR A 21 11.61 23.46 -3.76
CA THR A 21 11.31 22.03 -3.75
C THR A 21 11.61 21.38 -2.39
N TYR A 22 11.18 20.13 -2.18
CA TYR A 22 11.48 19.35 -0.97
C TYR A 22 13.00 19.30 -0.70
N GLU A 23 13.80 19.11 -1.74
CA GLU A 23 15.27 19.09 -1.65
C GLU A 23 15.87 20.45 -1.28
N GLU A 24 15.26 21.57 -1.69
CA GLU A 24 15.76 22.91 -1.36
C GLU A 24 15.65 23.25 0.13
N VAL A 25 14.86 22.51 0.92
CA VAL A 25 14.85 22.63 2.39
C VAL A 25 16.20 22.24 2.99
N TRP A 26 16.96 21.39 2.30
CA TRP A 26 18.25 20.87 2.73
C TRP A 26 19.45 21.60 2.08
N ASP A 27 19.23 22.54 1.17
CA ASP A 27 20.32 23.27 0.50
C ASP A 27 20.84 24.42 1.37
N ALA A 28 22.12 24.38 1.71
CA ALA A 28 22.80 25.43 2.47
C ALA A 28 22.79 26.79 1.73
N ALA A 29 22.75 26.79 0.39
CA ALA A 29 22.69 28.03 -0.39
C ALA A 29 21.37 28.79 -0.20
N ALA A 30 20.30 28.14 0.25
CA ALA A 30 19.03 28.79 0.55
C ALA A 30 19.08 29.66 1.82
N GLU A 31 19.98 29.33 2.76
CA GLU A 31 20.17 30.04 4.04
C GLU A 31 20.64 31.48 3.81
N ASP A 32 21.46 31.68 2.79
CA ASP A 32 22.06 32.97 2.42
C ASP A 32 21.07 33.97 1.82
N THR A 33 19.76 33.65 1.79
CA THR A 33 18.71 34.50 1.21
C THR A 33 17.62 34.93 2.20
N HIS A 34 17.77 34.57 3.49
CA HIS A 34 16.84 34.96 4.54
C HIS A 34 16.94 36.46 4.90
N VAL A 35 15.82 37.04 5.34
CA VAL A 35 15.71 38.44 5.78
C VAL A 35 14.97 38.45 7.11
N ASP A 36 15.63 38.99 8.14
CA ASP A 36 15.09 39.09 9.49
C ASP A 36 13.86 40.02 9.54
N GLY A 37 12.93 39.74 10.46
CA GLY A 37 11.69 40.52 10.65
C GLY A 37 10.45 39.98 9.93
N LEU A 38 10.57 38.89 9.16
CA LEU A 38 9.43 38.20 8.55
C LEU A 38 8.91 37.08 9.47
N HIS A 39 7.63 37.15 9.84
CA HIS A 39 6.91 36.15 10.67
C HIS A 39 7.49 35.92 12.08
N THR A 40 7.97 36.98 12.74
CA THR A 40 8.60 36.91 14.08
C THR A 40 7.75 36.16 15.10
N ASP A 41 6.44 36.42 15.16
CA ASP A 41 5.52 35.77 16.11
C ASP A 41 5.51 34.24 15.94
N VAL A 42 5.49 33.77 14.68
CA VAL A 42 5.50 32.32 14.36
C VAL A 42 6.86 31.69 14.65
N TRP A 43 7.93 32.49 14.51
CA TRP A 43 9.28 32.06 14.84
C TRP A 43 9.45 31.82 16.33
N GLU A 44 8.99 32.74 17.17
CA GLU A 44 9.00 32.60 18.64
C GLU A 44 8.23 31.34 19.08
N ASP A 45 7.05 31.10 18.51
CA ASP A 45 6.27 29.90 18.80
C ASP A 45 6.95 28.58 18.39
N LEU A 46 7.77 28.61 17.33
CA LEU A 46 8.58 27.46 16.89
C LEU A 46 9.76 27.20 17.85
N GLU A 47 10.44 28.27 18.28
CA GLU A 47 11.52 28.19 19.27
C GLU A 47 11.01 27.68 20.62
N ASP A 48 9.87 28.17 21.09
CA ASP A 48 9.23 27.72 22.33
C ASP A 48 8.90 26.22 22.28
N ALA A 49 8.30 25.74 21.18
CA ALA A 49 7.97 24.32 21.04
C ALA A 49 9.21 23.42 20.98
N LEU A 50 10.30 23.88 20.35
CA LEU A 50 11.59 23.18 20.40
C LEU A 50 12.14 23.16 21.83
N GLY A 51 12.08 24.29 22.54
CA GLY A 51 12.45 24.40 23.95
C GLY A 51 11.70 23.39 24.83
N ASP A 52 10.39 23.25 24.63
CA ASP A 52 9.56 22.26 25.33
C ASP A 52 10.01 20.80 25.04
N ALA A 53 10.34 20.47 23.79
CA ALA A 53 10.85 19.15 23.44
C ALA A 53 12.23 18.88 24.05
N VAL A 54 13.10 19.89 24.09
CA VAL A 54 14.41 19.80 24.73
C VAL A 54 14.27 19.58 26.24
N ALA A 55 13.37 20.30 26.91
CA ALA A 55 13.11 20.17 28.33
C ALA A 55 12.40 18.86 28.71
N SER A 56 11.66 18.25 27.78
CA SER A 56 10.95 16.99 28.01
C SER A 56 11.90 15.80 28.22
N THR A 57 11.52 14.90 29.13
CA THR A 57 12.23 13.63 29.40
C THR A 57 11.55 12.42 28.76
N GLY A 58 10.56 12.62 27.87
CA GLY A 58 9.96 11.52 27.12
C GLY A 58 8.76 11.91 26.26
N ALA A 59 7.76 12.58 26.85
CA ALA A 59 6.53 12.92 26.12
C ALA A 59 6.78 14.00 25.05
N SER A 60 6.18 13.85 23.88
CA SER A 60 6.22 14.88 22.84
C SER A 60 5.30 16.07 23.20
N PRO A 61 5.74 17.33 22.97
CA PRO A 61 4.93 18.52 23.25
C PRO A 61 3.70 18.62 22.32
N THR A 62 2.94 19.70 22.48
CA THR A 62 1.81 20.02 21.59
C THR A 62 2.33 20.26 20.16
N GLY A 63 1.68 19.67 19.17
CA GLY A 63 2.06 19.90 17.77
C GLY A 63 1.69 21.31 17.32
N LEU A 64 2.36 21.81 16.27
CA LEU A 64 2.11 23.13 15.70
C LEU A 64 1.56 23.00 14.28
N VAL A 65 0.57 23.84 13.96
CA VAL A 65 0.04 23.98 12.60
C VAL A 65 0.32 25.38 12.11
N ILE A 66 1.18 25.52 11.12
CA ILE A 66 1.50 26.80 10.49
C ILE A 66 0.57 26.95 9.29
N THR A 67 -0.31 27.94 9.33
CA THR A 67 -1.19 28.24 8.19
C THR A 67 -0.64 29.40 7.38
N GLY A 68 -0.90 29.43 6.08
CA GLY A 68 -0.50 30.56 5.24
C GLY A 68 -0.86 30.36 3.78
N ASN A 69 -1.27 31.42 3.09
CA ASN A 69 -1.60 31.37 1.67
C ASN A 69 -0.40 30.92 0.82
N ALA A 70 -0.66 30.42 -0.38
CA ALA A 70 0.40 30.03 -1.31
C ALA A 70 1.39 31.21 -1.53
N GLY A 71 2.69 30.94 -1.43
CA GLY A 71 3.73 31.95 -1.64
C GLY A 71 4.11 32.83 -0.44
N THR A 72 3.47 32.65 0.72
CA THR A 72 3.76 33.40 1.97
C THR A 72 5.07 33.02 2.67
N GLY A 73 5.73 31.94 2.22
CA GLY A 73 7.05 31.54 2.70
C GLY A 73 7.09 30.34 3.66
N LYS A 74 6.04 29.49 3.72
CA LYS A 74 5.99 28.28 4.57
C LYS A 74 7.25 27.40 4.46
N THR A 75 7.61 27.00 3.24
CA THR A 75 8.80 26.17 2.99
C THR A 75 10.10 26.89 3.36
N HIS A 76 10.20 28.21 3.12
CA HIS A 76 11.37 29.01 3.53
C HIS A 76 11.53 29.09 5.05
N LEU A 77 10.41 29.22 5.78
CA LEU A 77 10.39 29.19 7.24
C LEU A 77 10.89 27.83 7.76
N LEU A 78 10.43 26.72 7.16
CA LEU A 78 10.92 25.37 7.49
C LEU A 78 12.42 25.22 7.19
N THR A 79 12.93 25.74 6.06
CA THR A 79 14.36 25.73 5.72
C THR A 79 15.20 26.41 6.81
N ARG A 80 14.77 27.60 7.26
CA ARG A 80 15.44 28.32 8.35
C ARG A 80 15.35 27.55 9.66
N PHE A 81 14.17 27.08 10.03
CA PHE A 81 13.96 26.36 11.28
C PHE A 81 14.78 25.07 11.33
N ARG A 82 14.87 24.31 10.23
CA ARG A 82 15.81 23.18 10.11
C ARG A 82 17.23 23.59 10.43
N SER A 83 17.73 24.68 9.82
CA SER A 83 19.11 25.15 10.03
C SER A 83 19.40 25.40 11.51
N GLU A 84 18.49 26.09 12.19
CA GLU A 84 18.62 26.44 13.61
C GLU A 84 18.53 25.21 14.52
N VAL A 85 17.57 24.30 14.25
CA VAL A 85 17.44 23.01 14.94
C VAL A 85 18.76 22.22 14.84
N GLN A 86 19.33 22.12 13.63
CA GLN A 86 20.58 21.40 13.42
C GLN A 86 21.79 22.12 14.02
N ALA A 87 21.87 23.45 13.92
CA ALA A 87 22.92 24.25 14.56
C ALA A 87 22.90 24.11 16.09
N ALA A 88 21.72 23.95 16.69
CA ALA A 88 21.55 23.63 18.12
C ALA A 88 21.90 22.16 18.47
N GLY A 89 22.23 21.32 17.48
CA GLY A 89 22.58 19.91 17.68
C GLY A 89 21.37 18.98 17.79
N HIS A 90 20.19 19.42 17.38
CA HIS A 90 18.94 18.65 17.38
C HIS A 90 18.67 18.06 15.99
N TYR A 91 17.70 17.13 15.93
CA TYR A 91 17.38 16.42 14.69
C TYR A 91 16.20 17.05 13.96
N PHE A 92 16.27 17.07 12.63
CA PHE A 92 15.16 17.50 11.78
C PHE A 92 14.77 16.38 10.82
N VAL A 93 13.45 16.15 10.68
CA VAL A 93 12.86 15.16 9.78
C VAL A 93 11.78 15.85 8.96
N LEU A 94 11.83 15.71 7.63
CA LEU A 94 10.84 16.27 6.72
C LEU A 94 10.03 15.16 6.07
N LEU A 95 8.75 15.06 6.41
CA LEU A 95 7.78 14.12 5.85
C LEU A 95 7.29 14.61 4.49
N GLU A 96 7.50 13.79 3.46
CA GLU A 96 6.87 13.96 2.16
C GLU A 96 5.70 12.96 2.09
N LEU A 97 4.48 13.45 2.28
CA LEU A 97 3.30 12.59 2.16
C LEU A 97 2.88 12.56 0.69
N LEU A 98 3.04 11.41 0.04
CA LEU A 98 2.69 11.22 -1.38
C LEU A 98 1.44 10.36 -1.58
N ASP A 99 1.08 9.56 -0.59
CA ASP A 99 -0.10 8.69 -0.55
C ASP A 99 -0.59 8.60 0.91
N ALA A 100 -1.90 8.73 1.13
CA ALA A 100 -2.52 8.67 2.45
C ALA A 100 -2.68 7.23 2.98
N SER A 101 -2.78 6.24 2.07
CA SER A 101 -3.08 4.85 2.42
C SER A 101 -1.93 4.14 3.15
N ASP A 102 -0.70 4.64 3.05
CA ASP A 102 0.50 4.05 3.66
C ASP A 102 1.37 5.09 4.42
N PHE A 103 0.71 5.87 5.29
CA PHE A 103 1.32 6.95 6.07
C PHE A 103 2.61 6.54 6.81
N TRP A 104 2.63 5.38 7.47
CA TRP A 104 3.78 4.98 8.30
C TRP A 104 4.98 4.51 7.49
N ARG A 105 4.78 3.91 6.31
CA ARG A 105 5.91 3.62 5.41
C ARG A 105 6.48 4.90 4.80
N ALA A 106 5.64 5.88 4.47
CA ALA A 106 6.11 7.21 4.09
C ALA A 106 6.93 7.85 5.22
N ALA A 107 6.43 7.79 6.46
CA ALA A 107 7.15 8.30 7.63
C ALA A 107 8.50 7.61 7.87
N LEU A 108 8.56 6.28 7.75
CA LEU A 108 9.82 5.53 7.85
C LEU A 108 10.81 5.93 6.75
N THR A 109 10.32 6.06 5.52
CA THR A 109 11.14 6.44 4.36
C THR A 109 11.70 7.85 4.51
N SER A 110 10.87 8.82 4.92
CA SER A 110 11.27 10.21 5.18
C SER A 110 12.19 10.34 6.38
N LEU A 111 11.98 9.54 7.43
CA LEU A 111 12.88 9.50 8.58
C LEU A 111 14.26 9.00 8.18
N ARG A 112 14.33 7.90 7.41
CA ARG A 112 15.59 7.35 6.91
C ARG A 112 16.31 8.31 5.97
N SER A 113 15.58 8.93 5.02
CA SER A 113 16.18 9.89 4.10
C SER A 113 16.72 11.11 4.84
N SER A 114 15.98 11.63 5.82
CA SER A 114 16.39 12.75 6.67
C SER A 114 17.60 12.39 7.52
N LEU A 115 17.67 11.19 8.09
CA LEU A 115 18.82 10.73 8.87
C LEU A 115 20.13 10.69 8.06
N LEU A 116 20.04 10.48 6.75
CA LEU A 116 21.19 10.47 5.85
C LEU A 116 21.55 11.87 5.31
N ARG A 117 20.87 12.94 5.78
CA ARG A 117 21.20 14.34 5.45
C ARG A 117 22.30 14.88 6.35
N PRO A 118 23.04 15.92 5.90
CA PRO A 118 24.07 16.58 6.69
C PRO A 118 23.60 17.00 8.09
N ALA A 119 24.52 16.94 9.04
CA ALA A 119 24.33 17.41 10.40
C ALA A 119 25.38 18.48 10.75
N ARG A 120 25.36 18.98 11.99
CA ARG A 120 26.23 20.06 12.45
C ARG A 120 27.70 19.70 12.38
N ASP A 121 28.07 18.59 13.03
CA ASP A 121 29.47 18.21 13.27
C ASP A 121 29.85 16.91 12.55
N HIS A 122 28.92 16.32 11.80
CA HIS A 122 29.08 15.02 11.13
C HIS A 122 28.50 15.04 9.73
N GLU A 123 29.00 14.14 8.87
CA GLU A 123 28.55 13.99 7.48
C GLU A 123 27.03 13.72 7.39
N THR A 124 26.45 13.04 8.38
CA THR A 124 25.01 12.79 8.44
C THR A 124 24.43 12.90 9.85
N GLN A 125 23.12 13.14 9.96
CA GLN A 125 22.39 13.10 11.23
C GLN A 125 22.47 11.70 11.89
N LEU A 126 22.49 10.64 11.08
CA LEU A 126 22.70 9.27 11.53
C LEU A 126 24.09 9.08 12.14
N ALA A 127 25.13 9.59 11.49
CA ALA A 127 26.49 9.55 12.01
C ALA A 127 26.60 10.29 13.36
N GLN A 128 25.95 11.45 13.48
CA GLN A 128 25.86 12.18 14.76
C GLN A 128 25.10 11.39 15.82
N LEU A 129 23.95 10.80 15.49
CA LEU A 129 23.19 9.94 16.40
C LEU A 129 24.02 8.78 16.92
N LEU A 130 24.65 8.01 16.03
CA LEU A 130 25.45 6.85 16.40
C LEU A 130 26.70 7.25 17.18
N TRP A 131 27.32 8.38 16.85
CA TRP A 131 28.44 8.93 17.62
C TRP A 131 28.03 9.25 19.06
N LEU A 132 26.93 9.98 19.24
CA LEU A 132 26.42 10.40 20.54
C LEU A 132 25.94 9.20 21.38
N LEU A 133 25.20 8.25 20.78
CA LEU A 133 24.80 7.02 21.47
C LEU A 133 26.01 6.18 21.90
N SER A 134 27.06 6.14 21.08
CA SER A 134 28.29 5.40 21.40
C SER A 134 29.11 6.08 22.49
N ASP A 135 29.10 7.43 22.53
CA ASP A 135 29.66 8.20 23.63
C ASP A 135 28.89 7.95 24.93
N GLU A 136 27.56 8.00 24.87
CA GLU A 136 26.71 7.72 26.01
C GLU A 136 26.89 6.27 26.50
N ALA A 137 27.07 5.30 25.60
CA ALA A 137 27.40 3.92 25.92
C ALA A 137 28.76 3.76 26.62
N GLY A 138 29.62 4.79 26.61
CA GLY A 138 30.98 4.76 27.19
C GLY A 138 31.99 4.02 26.31
N LEU A 139 31.77 3.95 25.00
CA LEU A 139 32.66 3.24 24.07
C LEU A 139 33.88 4.08 23.66
N SER A 140 34.94 3.38 23.26
CA SER A 140 36.19 3.99 22.81
C SER A 140 35.99 4.84 21.55
N ARG A 141 36.89 5.81 21.32
CA ARG A 141 36.87 6.64 20.10
C ARG A 141 36.97 5.80 18.81
N ALA A 142 37.63 4.63 18.86
CA ALA A 142 37.71 3.72 17.72
C ALA A 142 36.33 3.16 17.35
N HIS A 143 35.57 2.64 18.33
CA HIS A 143 34.21 2.15 18.10
C HIS A 143 33.26 3.26 17.64
N ARG A 144 33.42 4.50 18.14
CA ARG A 144 32.58 5.62 17.70
C ARG A 144 32.76 5.90 16.20
N ARG A 145 34.00 5.91 15.73
CA ARG A 145 34.33 6.08 14.30
C ARG A 145 33.79 4.94 13.45
N GLU A 146 33.92 3.72 13.96
CA GLU A 146 33.39 2.51 13.34
C GLU A 146 31.87 2.57 13.15
N PHE A 147 31.11 3.07 14.13
CA PHE A 147 29.65 3.12 14.03
C PHE A 147 29.12 4.38 13.34
N SER A 148 29.88 5.47 13.33
CA SER A 148 29.49 6.72 12.65
C SER A 148 29.78 6.72 11.14
N GLY A 149 30.33 5.63 10.59
CA GLY A 149 30.61 5.50 9.15
C GLY A 149 32.03 5.84 8.70
N ASP A 150 32.94 6.19 9.62
CA ASP A 150 34.35 6.47 9.28
C ASP A 150 35.15 5.18 9.00
N ALA A 151 34.67 4.04 9.50
CA ALA A 151 35.27 2.72 9.31
C ALA A 151 34.18 1.65 9.19
N VAL A 152 34.54 0.48 8.66
CA VAL A 152 33.61 -0.64 8.53
C VAL A 152 33.35 -1.27 9.91
N PRO A 153 32.08 -1.50 10.30
CA PRO A 153 31.75 -2.12 11.57
C PRO A 153 32.19 -3.58 11.68
N THR A 154 32.23 -4.07 12.91
CA THR A 154 32.50 -5.45 13.29
C THR A 154 31.32 -6.00 14.10
N PRO A 155 30.97 -7.29 13.95
CA PRO A 155 29.92 -7.92 14.76
C PRO A 155 30.17 -7.79 16.26
N GLU A 156 31.41 -7.99 16.70
CA GLU A 156 31.81 -7.89 18.12
C GLU A 156 31.64 -6.46 18.65
N GLY A 157 31.97 -5.45 17.83
CA GLY A 157 31.73 -4.05 18.15
C GLY A 157 30.24 -3.74 18.31
N LEU A 158 29.41 -4.24 17.40
CA LEU A 158 27.94 -4.08 17.45
C LEU A 158 27.34 -4.71 18.72
N ASP A 159 27.80 -5.90 19.08
CA ASP A 159 27.38 -6.58 20.31
C ASP A 159 27.77 -5.78 21.55
N ALA A 160 28.98 -5.19 21.57
CA ALA A 160 29.41 -4.32 22.66
C ALA A 160 28.54 -3.06 22.78
N LEU A 161 28.21 -2.40 21.66
CA LEU A 161 27.31 -1.25 21.64
C LEU A 161 25.95 -1.60 22.22
N VAL A 162 25.33 -2.68 21.73
CA VAL A 162 23.99 -3.08 22.17
C VAL A 162 24.00 -3.51 23.63
N ALA A 163 25.01 -4.25 24.07
CA ALA A 163 25.13 -4.66 25.46
C ALA A 163 25.30 -3.44 26.40
N ALA A 164 26.12 -2.46 26.00
CA ALA A 164 26.34 -1.24 26.76
C ALA A 164 25.07 -0.38 26.83
N MET A 165 24.40 -0.17 25.69
CA MET A 165 23.15 0.60 25.62
C MET A 165 22.00 -0.10 26.35
N SER A 166 21.89 -1.43 26.24
CA SER A 166 20.87 -2.23 26.93
C SER A 166 20.98 -2.21 28.46
N LYS A 167 22.16 -1.88 29.02
CA LYS A 167 22.34 -1.68 30.46
C LYS A 167 21.77 -0.34 30.92
N ARG A 168 21.89 0.71 30.10
CA ARG A 168 21.39 2.05 30.40
C ARG A 168 19.89 2.18 30.11
N ARG A 169 19.46 1.62 28.97
CA ARG A 169 18.11 1.70 28.45
C ARG A 169 17.58 0.30 28.15
N PRO A 170 16.79 -0.31 29.05
CA PRO A 170 16.25 -1.65 28.87
C PRO A 170 15.46 -1.84 27.56
N GLN A 171 14.83 -0.77 27.06
CA GLN A 171 14.08 -0.74 25.80
C GLN A 171 14.97 -1.05 24.57
N VAL A 172 16.28 -0.81 24.65
CA VAL A 172 17.24 -1.17 23.58
C VAL A 172 17.28 -2.69 23.36
N ARG A 173 16.98 -3.52 24.39
CA ARG A 173 16.90 -4.98 24.21
C ARG A 173 15.79 -5.37 23.26
N GLN A 174 14.65 -4.69 23.35
CA GLN A 174 13.50 -4.92 22.46
C GLN A 174 13.86 -4.50 21.04
N TYR A 175 14.51 -3.34 20.87
CA TYR A 175 14.80 -2.76 19.55
C TYR A 175 16.26 -2.95 19.08
N HIS A 176 16.94 -3.97 19.58
CA HIS A 176 18.37 -4.19 19.30
C HIS A 176 18.66 -4.42 17.81
N GLY A 177 17.72 -5.03 17.07
CA GLY A 177 17.81 -5.21 15.62
C GLY A 177 17.76 -3.88 14.87
N VAL A 178 16.94 -2.92 15.32
CA VAL A 178 16.86 -1.58 14.72
C VAL A 178 18.17 -0.82 14.93
N LEU A 179 18.75 -0.85 16.14
CA LEU A 179 20.04 -0.21 16.41
C LEU A 179 21.16 -0.80 15.54
N ARG A 180 21.22 -2.12 15.39
CA ARG A 180 22.18 -2.79 14.49
C ARG A 180 21.98 -2.34 13.06
N ALA A 181 20.75 -2.35 12.57
CA ALA A 181 20.44 -1.96 11.21
C ALA A 181 20.79 -0.49 10.92
N LEU A 182 20.63 0.42 11.90
CA LEU A 182 21.09 1.81 11.79
C LEU A 182 22.61 1.91 11.66
N VAL A 183 23.37 1.12 12.42
CA VAL A 183 24.84 1.09 12.28
C VAL A 183 25.27 0.54 10.92
N LEU A 184 24.62 -0.54 10.47
CA LEU A 184 24.88 -1.10 9.14
C LEU A 184 24.52 -0.10 8.04
N LEU A 185 23.41 0.63 8.18
CA LEU A 185 22.99 1.70 7.28
C LEU A 185 24.01 2.85 7.18
N ALA A 186 24.71 3.15 8.27
CA ALA A 186 25.77 4.16 8.31
C ALA A 186 27.12 3.68 7.76
N SER A 187 27.27 2.38 7.50
CA SER A 187 28.52 1.79 7.03
C SER A 187 28.97 2.39 5.70
N PRO A 188 30.29 2.61 5.49
CA PRO A 188 30.84 2.98 4.19
C PRO A 188 30.78 1.80 3.18
N ASP A 189 30.54 0.57 3.64
CA ASP A 189 30.26 -0.59 2.79
C ASP A 189 28.80 -0.59 2.33
N THR A 190 28.60 -0.42 1.02
CA THR A 190 27.28 -0.37 0.38
C THR A 190 26.47 -1.64 0.58
N ARG A 191 27.10 -2.82 0.67
CA ARG A 191 26.40 -4.09 0.92
C ARG A 191 25.82 -4.12 2.33
N LEU A 192 26.58 -3.64 3.32
CA LEU A 192 26.10 -3.56 4.71
C LEU A 192 25.00 -2.51 4.84
N ALA A 193 25.14 -1.37 4.16
CA ALA A 193 24.10 -0.36 4.12
C ALA A 193 22.79 -0.89 3.52
N ASP A 194 22.88 -1.67 2.43
CA ASP A 194 21.71 -2.33 1.81
C ASP A 194 21.11 -3.39 2.74
N LEU A 195 21.91 -4.12 3.51
CA LEU A 195 21.44 -5.10 4.50
C LEU A 195 20.67 -4.43 5.65
N GLY A 196 21.23 -3.35 6.23
CA GLY A 196 20.56 -2.55 7.26
C GLY A 196 19.26 -1.93 6.75
N SER A 197 19.30 -1.40 5.53
CA SER A 197 18.13 -0.85 4.83
C SER A 197 17.02 -1.90 4.63
N ALA A 198 17.36 -3.10 4.13
CA ALA A 198 16.41 -4.21 3.95
C ALA A 198 15.77 -4.64 5.26
N PHE A 199 16.53 -4.65 6.37
CA PHE A 199 15.98 -5.02 7.67
C PHE A 199 14.96 -3.99 8.17
N LEU A 200 15.26 -2.69 8.03
CA LEU A 200 14.34 -1.62 8.46
C LEU A 200 13.04 -1.61 7.65
N ASP A 201 13.09 -1.98 6.37
CA ASP A 201 11.93 -2.08 5.47
C ASP A 201 11.21 -3.44 5.55
N ASP A 202 11.66 -4.35 6.42
CA ASP A 202 11.18 -5.73 6.55
C ASP A 202 11.14 -6.50 5.21
N ILE A 203 12.19 -6.33 4.40
CA ILE A 203 12.32 -7.00 3.10
C ILE A 203 13.01 -8.34 3.32
N GLU A 204 12.27 -9.44 3.26
CA GLU A 204 12.84 -10.79 3.38
C GLU A 204 13.46 -11.26 2.06
N VAL A 205 14.74 -11.68 2.13
CA VAL A 205 15.44 -12.36 1.04
C VAL A 205 16.23 -13.52 1.64
N GLU A 206 15.89 -14.75 1.23
CA GLU A 206 16.48 -16.00 1.76
C GLU A 206 18.02 -16.00 1.74
N GLU A 207 18.61 -15.41 0.70
CA GLU A 207 20.06 -15.32 0.49
C GLU A 207 20.78 -14.51 1.58
N THR A 208 20.07 -13.65 2.32
CA THR A 208 20.65 -12.80 3.39
C THR A 208 20.53 -13.37 4.79
N ALA A 209 19.86 -14.53 4.97
CA ALA A 209 19.59 -15.08 6.30
C ALA A 209 20.88 -15.35 7.11
N ALA A 210 21.92 -15.88 6.44
CA ALA A 210 23.22 -16.11 7.06
C ALA A 210 23.95 -14.81 7.43
N GLU A 211 23.87 -13.78 6.57
CA GLU A 211 24.44 -12.46 6.84
C GLU A 211 23.71 -11.75 7.98
N ARG A 212 22.38 -11.81 8.02
CA ARG A 212 21.58 -11.25 9.13
C ARG A 212 21.98 -11.89 10.46
N LEU A 213 22.09 -13.22 10.47
CA LEU A 213 22.51 -13.95 11.66
C LEU A 213 23.94 -13.55 12.09
N HIS A 214 24.86 -13.40 11.14
CA HIS A 214 26.22 -12.94 11.40
C HIS A 214 26.27 -11.56 12.07
N TRP A 215 25.38 -10.65 11.67
CA TRP A 215 25.27 -9.32 12.25
C TRP A 215 24.33 -9.22 13.48
N GLY A 216 23.76 -10.34 13.93
CA GLY A 216 22.82 -10.37 15.05
C GLY A 216 21.48 -9.68 14.76
N LEU A 217 21.10 -9.58 13.48
CA LEU A 217 19.78 -9.11 13.06
C LEU A 217 18.76 -10.26 13.17
N PRO A 218 17.57 -10.01 13.74
CA PRO A 218 16.45 -10.96 13.69
C PRO A 218 16.05 -11.33 12.24
N ALA A 219 15.30 -12.43 12.10
CA ALA A 219 14.81 -12.89 10.80
C ALA A 219 13.91 -11.84 10.12
N HIS A 220 13.02 -11.21 10.90
CA HIS A 220 12.08 -10.19 10.44
C HIS A 220 12.36 -8.85 11.12
N GLY A 221 12.13 -7.77 10.38
CA GLY A 221 12.10 -6.42 10.90
C GLY A 221 10.83 -6.15 11.71
N PHE A 222 10.69 -4.93 12.20
CA PHE A 222 9.45 -4.47 12.83
C PHE A 222 8.55 -3.80 11.79
N PRO A 223 7.21 -3.78 11.99
CA PRO A 223 6.32 -2.95 11.19
C PRO A 223 6.77 -1.48 11.19
N ALA A 224 6.51 -0.75 10.10
CA ALA A 224 7.04 0.61 9.91
C ALA A 224 6.75 1.56 11.09
N VAL A 225 5.56 1.48 11.69
CA VAL A 225 5.19 2.25 12.89
C VAL A 225 6.09 1.95 14.09
N GLU A 226 6.41 0.67 14.33
CA GLU A 226 7.27 0.27 15.44
C GLU A 226 8.73 0.62 15.17
N THR A 227 9.19 0.50 13.92
CA THR A 227 10.54 0.93 13.50
C THR A 227 10.71 2.44 13.70
N VAL A 228 9.75 3.26 13.26
CA VAL A 228 9.79 4.73 13.46
C VAL A 228 9.81 5.09 14.95
N ARG A 229 9.00 4.41 15.78
CA ARG A 229 9.01 4.61 17.24
C ARG A 229 10.35 4.23 17.87
N ALA A 230 10.95 3.12 17.43
CA ALA A 230 12.25 2.68 17.92
C ALA A 230 13.37 3.68 17.58
N VAL A 231 13.40 4.16 16.33
CA VAL A 231 14.37 5.17 15.90
C VAL A 231 14.18 6.49 16.65
N SER A 232 12.93 6.94 16.81
CA SER A 232 12.59 8.13 17.61
C SER A 232 13.02 8.00 19.07
N ALA A 233 12.87 6.80 19.67
CA ALA A 233 13.37 6.55 21.01
C ALA A 233 14.89 6.70 21.10
N PHE A 234 15.65 6.18 20.12
CA PHE A 234 17.10 6.36 20.09
C PHE A 234 17.52 7.82 19.89
N MET A 235 16.81 8.57 19.05
CA MET A 235 17.06 10.00 18.86
C MET A 235 16.79 10.80 20.14
N ALA A 236 15.72 10.46 20.86
CA ALA A 236 15.32 11.13 22.10
C ALA A 236 16.34 10.95 23.24
N GLU A 237 17.20 9.94 23.19
CA GLU A 237 18.31 9.76 24.15
C GLU A 237 19.37 10.85 24.02
N THR A 238 19.65 11.29 22.79
CA THR A 238 20.74 12.21 22.51
C THR A 238 20.28 13.66 22.35
N ALA A 239 19.13 13.89 21.69
CA ALA A 239 18.63 15.25 21.42
C ALA A 239 17.11 15.29 21.14
N ALA A 240 16.55 16.50 21.05
CA ALA A 240 15.18 16.70 20.59
C ALA A 240 15.06 16.48 19.07
N THR A 241 13.84 16.19 18.61
CA THR A 241 13.55 16.01 17.18
C THR A 241 12.43 16.95 16.73
N VAL A 242 12.56 17.54 15.55
CA VAL A 242 11.47 18.21 14.84
C VAL A 242 11.03 17.31 13.68
N PHE A 243 9.75 16.97 13.65
CA PHE A 243 9.11 16.20 12.58
C PHE A 243 8.17 17.13 11.81
N ALA A 244 8.69 17.72 10.73
CA ALA A 244 7.97 18.65 9.89
C ALA A 244 7.20 17.91 8.79
N VAL A 245 5.98 18.36 8.52
CA VAL A 245 5.11 17.84 7.45
C VAL A 245 4.75 19.02 6.55
N ASP A 246 5.11 18.92 5.27
CA ASP A 246 4.79 19.90 4.23
C ASP A 246 3.96 19.21 3.12
N GLN A 247 3.34 19.98 2.23
CA GLN A 247 2.62 19.49 1.03
C GLN A 247 1.38 18.61 1.28
N ILE A 248 0.79 18.66 2.48
CA ILE A 248 -0.53 18.05 2.73
C ILE A 248 -1.59 18.61 1.77
N ASP A 249 -1.46 19.90 1.42
CA ASP A 249 -2.37 20.60 0.52
C ASP A 249 -2.45 19.95 -0.87
N THR A 250 -1.30 19.53 -1.43
CA THR A 250 -1.23 18.87 -2.74
C THR A 250 -1.95 17.53 -2.76
N LEU A 251 -1.86 16.75 -1.67
CA LEU A 251 -2.59 15.49 -1.55
C LEU A 251 -4.10 15.69 -1.50
N LEU A 252 -4.56 16.63 -0.67
CA LEU A 252 -5.98 16.95 -0.55
C LEU A 252 -6.54 17.50 -1.87
N ALA A 253 -5.75 18.30 -2.60
CA ALA A 253 -6.13 18.82 -3.91
C ALA A 253 -6.20 17.71 -4.98
N GLN A 254 -5.28 16.74 -4.95
CA GLN A 254 -5.26 15.61 -5.88
C GLN A 254 -6.43 14.66 -5.66
N SER A 255 -6.81 14.36 -4.41
CA SER A 255 -7.99 13.53 -4.09
C SER A 255 -9.29 14.19 -4.54
N ALA A 256 -9.44 15.50 -4.32
CA ALA A 256 -10.62 16.23 -4.79
C ALA A 256 -10.75 16.25 -6.33
N ALA A 257 -9.63 16.15 -7.06
CA ALA A 257 -9.60 16.20 -8.52
C ALA A 257 -9.85 14.85 -9.22
N THR A 258 -9.64 13.72 -8.54
CA THR A 258 -9.74 12.37 -9.13
C THR A 258 -11.10 11.71 -8.94
N LEU A 259 -11.97 12.25 -8.07
CA LEU A 259 -13.21 11.60 -7.66
C LEU A 259 -14.43 12.21 -8.38
N THR A 260 -15.18 11.36 -9.11
CA THR A 260 -16.47 11.70 -9.73
C THR A 260 -17.64 11.68 -8.75
N ALA A 261 -17.42 11.17 -7.52
CA ALA A 261 -18.32 11.23 -6.36
C ALA A 261 -17.52 11.74 -5.14
N PRO A 262 -17.57 13.04 -4.81
CA PRO A 262 -16.59 13.69 -3.92
C PRO A 262 -16.55 13.17 -2.48
N ASP A 263 -17.68 12.77 -1.90
CA ASP A 263 -17.79 12.78 -0.43
C ASP A 263 -17.18 11.58 0.32
N ALA A 264 -17.19 10.37 -0.23
CA ALA A 264 -16.80 9.18 0.54
C ALA A 264 -15.27 8.94 0.57
N ALA A 265 -14.61 8.96 -0.59
CA ALA A 265 -13.17 8.69 -0.68
C ALA A 265 -12.31 9.89 -0.27
N GLU A 266 -12.77 11.13 -0.47
CA GLU A 266 -12.10 12.31 0.06
C GLU A 266 -12.16 12.32 1.60
N SER A 267 -13.28 11.88 2.20
CA SER A 267 -13.41 11.74 3.65
C SER A 267 -12.45 10.69 4.21
N GLU A 268 -12.22 9.58 3.49
CA GLU A 268 -11.27 8.54 3.91
C GLU A 268 -9.82 9.06 3.95
N VAL A 269 -9.39 9.81 2.92
CA VAL A 269 -8.05 10.42 2.88
C VAL A 269 -7.86 11.41 4.03
N ILE A 270 -8.86 12.26 4.30
CA ILE A 270 -8.82 13.23 5.39
C ILE A 270 -8.71 12.52 6.76
N GLU A 271 -9.48 11.45 6.97
CA GLU A 271 -9.39 10.64 8.19
C GLU A 271 -8.01 9.97 8.36
N GLN A 272 -7.46 9.40 7.29
CA GLN A 272 -6.14 8.76 7.31
C GLN A 272 -5.01 9.75 7.65
N VAL A 273 -4.98 10.93 7.01
CA VAL A 273 -4.00 11.99 7.29
C VAL A 273 -4.15 12.51 8.72
N GLY A 274 -5.39 12.78 9.16
CA GLY A 274 -5.68 13.22 10.53
C GLY A 274 -5.24 12.21 11.58
N HIS A 275 -5.50 10.92 11.35
CA HIS A 275 -5.06 9.84 12.24
C HIS A 275 -3.54 9.68 12.25
N GLY A 276 -2.87 9.83 11.10
CA GLY A 276 -1.41 9.80 10.98
C GLY A 276 -0.73 10.88 11.80
N LEU A 277 -1.15 12.15 11.65
CA LEU A 277 -0.64 13.29 12.42
C LEU A 277 -0.82 13.10 13.94
N MET A 278 -2.00 12.62 14.36
CA MET A 278 -2.24 12.29 15.76
C MET A 278 -1.32 11.21 16.28
N SER A 279 -1.09 10.17 15.48
CA SER A 279 -0.31 9.01 15.89
C SER A 279 1.19 9.30 15.92
N LEU A 280 1.70 10.22 15.10
CA LEU A 280 3.06 10.77 15.24
C LEU A 280 3.20 11.45 16.61
N ARG A 281 2.32 12.41 16.92
CA ARG A 281 2.40 13.16 18.17
C ARG A 281 2.29 12.26 19.40
N GLN A 282 1.48 11.20 19.36
CA GLN A 282 1.30 10.27 20.48
C GLN A 282 2.39 9.21 20.58
N GLY A 283 2.96 8.79 19.45
CA GLY A 283 3.87 7.65 19.38
C GLY A 283 5.35 7.98 19.50
N LEU A 284 5.74 9.23 19.22
CA LEU A 284 7.14 9.65 19.20
C LEU A 284 7.60 10.24 20.54
N TYR A 285 8.92 10.24 20.75
CA TYR A 285 9.57 10.68 21.98
C TYR A 285 10.33 11.99 21.76
N ARG A 286 10.20 12.96 22.69
CA ARG A 286 10.85 14.29 22.62
C ARG A 286 10.79 14.93 21.23
N THR A 287 9.64 14.81 20.56
CA THR A 287 9.48 15.21 19.15
C THR A 287 8.42 16.30 18.99
N VAL A 288 8.76 17.41 18.35
CA VAL A 288 7.80 18.44 17.93
C VAL A 288 7.25 18.08 16.55
N THR A 289 5.94 17.88 16.42
CA THR A 289 5.31 17.73 15.10
C THR A 289 4.87 19.10 14.58
N VAL A 290 5.40 19.52 13.43
CA VAL A 290 5.08 20.80 12.77
C VAL A 290 4.41 20.50 11.43
N ALA A 291 3.18 20.98 11.22
CA ALA A 291 2.46 20.78 9.95
C ALA A 291 2.22 22.13 9.25
N CYS A 292 2.71 22.27 8.03
CA CYS A 292 2.49 23.44 7.18
C CYS A 292 1.35 23.15 6.19
N MET A 293 0.30 23.98 6.19
CA MET A 293 -0.84 23.81 5.27
C MET A 293 -1.56 25.13 4.96
N LEU A 294 -2.49 25.12 4.00
CA LEU A 294 -3.41 26.21 3.73
C LEU A 294 -4.45 26.34 4.86
N PRO A 295 -4.96 27.55 5.15
CA PRO A 295 -6.02 27.74 6.14
C PRO A 295 -7.25 26.85 5.87
N THR A 296 -7.67 26.75 4.61
CA THR A 296 -8.81 25.92 4.18
C THR A 296 -8.57 24.43 4.38
N ALA A 297 -7.34 23.96 4.16
CA ALA A 297 -6.96 22.57 4.40
C ALA A 297 -7.04 22.22 5.89
N TRP A 298 -6.57 23.12 6.76
CA TRP A 298 -6.71 22.94 8.21
C TRP A 298 -8.17 22.97 8.67
N GLU A 299 -8.99 23.89 8.16
CA GLU A 299 -10.43 23.93 8.47
C GLU A 299 -11.12 22.62 8.07
N THR A 300 -10.79 22.08 6.89
CA THR A 300 -11.31 20.80 6.41
C THR A 300 -10.87 19.64 7.30
N LEU A 301 -9.57 19.58 7.64
CA LEU A 301 -9.01 18.52 8.46
C LEU A 301 -9.53 18.57 9.91
N SER A 302 -9.64 19.76 10.50
CA SER A 302 -10.12 19.94 11.87
C SER A 302 -11.63 19.74 12.03
N SER A 303 -12.43 19.98 10.99
CA SER A 303 -13.88 19.79 11.02
C SER A 303 -14.33 18.37 10.69
N ARG A 304 -13.61 17.67 9.80
CA ARG A 304 -13.99 16.32 9.32
C ARG A 304 -13.23 15.18 9.98
N ALA A 305 -11.97 15.38 10.39
CA ALA A 305 -11.27 14.37 11.18
C ALA A 305 -11.76 14.36 12.64
N THR A 306 -11.59 13.24 13.34
CA THR A 306 -11.98 13.10 14.77
C THR A 306 -11.60 14.34 15.61
N ALA A 307 -12.52 14.80 16.46
CA ALA A 307 -12.37 16.02 17.30
C ALA A 307 -11.08 16.07 18.15
N SER A 308 -10.39 14.94 18.29
CA SER A 308 -9.11 14.78 18.96
C SER A 308 -7.88 15.38 18.25
N VAL A 309 -7.94 15.70 16.95
CA VAL A 309 -6.82 16.34 16.22
C VAL A 309 -6.65 17.78 16.68
N ALA A 310 -7.73 18.58 16.64
CA ALA A 310 -7.72 19.99 17.01
C ALA A 310 -7.29 20.22 18.48
N ALA A 311 -7.54 19.26 19.37
CA ALA A 311 -7.13 19.35 20.78
C ALA A 311 -5.63 19.10 21.03
N ARG A 312 -4.87 18.59 20.03
CA ARG A 312 -3.46 18.19 20.16
C ARG A 312 -2.50 19.03 19.34
N PHE A 313 -3.03 19.93 18.52
CA PHE A 313 -2.29 20.84 17.69
C PHE A 313 -2.72 22.27 17.97
N ARG A 314 -1.75 23.18 18.09
CA ARG A 314 -1.98 24.62 18.20
C ARG A 314 -1.76 25.26 16.83
N VAL A 315 -2.74 26.04 16.37
CA VAL A 315 -2.62 26.81 15.13
C VAL A 315 -1.78 28.06 15.41
N VAL A 316 -0.77 28.28 14.58
CA VAL A 316 0.24 29.34 14.74
C VAL A 316 0.18 30.28 13.55
N GLY A 317 -0.59 31.37 13.73
CA GLY A 317 -0.81 32.43 12.74
C GLY A 317 -1.35 31.95 11.38
N PRO A 318 -1.83 32.89 10.54
CA PRO A 318 -1.61 32.80 9.12
C PRO A 318 -0.35 33.61 8.77
N LEU A 319 0.61 33.00 8.07
CA LEU A 319 1.73 33.72 7.47
C LEU A 319 1.19 34.83 6.56
N LYS A 320 1.60 36.08 6.81
CA LYS A 320 1.06 37.28 6.16
C LYS A 320 1.84 37.65 4.89
N SER A 321 1.32 38.61 4.13
CA SER A 321 2.08 39.29 3.06
C SER A 321 3.24 40.11 3.64
N LEU A 322 4.08 40.68 2.78
CA LEU A 322 5.26 41.43 3.20
C LEU A 322 4.88 42.57 4.17
N PRO A 323 5.53 42.68 5.36
CA PRO A 323 5.12 43.66 6.38
C PRO A 323 5.36 45.10 5.93
N ASP A 324 6.46 45.33 5.21
CA ASP A 324 6.86 46.64 4.70
C ASP A 324 7.73 46.50 3.44
N GLY A 325 7.97 47.63 2.76
CA GLY A 325 8.82 47.70 1.58
C GLY A 325 10.31 47.50 1.85
N ALA A 326 10.78 47.67 3.09
CA ALA A 326 12.19 47.49 3.44
C ALA A 326 12.56 46.00 3.44
N ILE A 327 11.68 45.14 3.95
CA ILE A 327 11.82 43.68 3.89
C ILE A 327 11.75 43.21 2.43
N ALA A 328 10.81 43.74 1.64
CA ALA A 328 10.71 43.44 0.20
C ALA A 328 12.01 43.78 -0.55
N ARG A 329 12.57 44.97 -0.27
CA ARG A 329 13.86 45.41 -0.81
C ARG A 329 14.98 44.46 -0.41
N ALA A 330 15.10 44.12 0.86
CA ALA A 330 16.15 43.23 1.36
C ALA A 330 16.09 41.83 0.72
N ILE A 331 14.88 41.29 0.50
CA ILE A 331 14.66 39.99 -0.16
C ILE A 331 15.23 39.97 -1.59
N VAL A 332 15.00 41.05 -2.34
CA VAL A 332 15.46 41.19 -3.73
C VAL A 332 16.95 41.52 -3.78
N GLU A 333 17.39 42.50 -3.00
CA GLU A 333 18.78 42.94 -2.92
C GLU A 333 19.74 41.78 -2.61
N ARG A 334 19.41 40.94 -1.62
CA ARG A 334 20.27 39.84 -1.19
C ARG A 334 20.44 38.78 -2.28
N ARG A 335 19.37 38.46 -3.03
CA ARG A 335 19.39 37.50 -4.15
C ARG A 335 20.12 38.03 -5.38
N LEU A 336 19.89 39.29 -5.74
CA LEU A 336 20.58 39.93 -6.87
C LEU A 336 22.06 40.12 -6.59
N THR A 337 22.42 40.55 -5.38
CA THR A 337 23.81 40.70 -4.96
C THR A 337 24.56 39.36 -5.02
N ALA A 338 23.94 38.27 -4.57
CA ALA A 338 24.53 36.94 -4.68
C ALA A 338 24.79 36.56 -6.15
N ALA A 339 23.83 36.82 -7.04
CA ALA A 339 23.99 36.55 -8.47
C ALA A 339 25.09 37.41 -9.12
N TYR A 340 25.13 38.72 -8.84
CA TYR A 340 26.11 39.62 -9.44
C TYR A 340 27.53 39.41 -8.93
N ARG A 341 27.68 39.03 -7.65
CA ARG A 341 28.99 38.65 -7.09
C ARG A 341 29.59 37.47 -7.84
N SER A 342 28.78 36.51 -8.29
CA SER A 342 29.27 35.36 -9.06
C SER A 342 29.83 35.73 -10.45
N LYS A 343 29.61 36.97 -10.91
CA LYS A 343 30.04 37.50 -12.21
C LYS A 343 30.97 38.71 -12.10
N ASP A 344 31.46 39.02 -10.90
CA ASP A 344 32.26 40.22 -10.63
C ASP A 344 31.62 41.51 -11.20
N PHE A 345 30.29 41.57 -11.20
CA PHE A 345 29.53 42.71 -11.73
C PHE A 345 29.12 43.66 -10.60
N VAL A 346 29.36 44.95 -10.79
CA VAL A 346 28.93 46.00 -9.86
C VAL A 346 27.66 46.65 -10.44
N PRO A 347 26.48 46.44 -9.82
CA PRO A 347 25.24 47.03 -10.32
C PRO A 347 25.17 48.54 -10.01
N PRO A 348 24.39 49.32 -10.77
CA PRO A 348 24.17 50.76 -10.51
C PRO A 348 23.62 51.05 -9.11
N HIS A 349 22.74 50.18 -8.61
CA HIS A 349 22.26 50.15 -7.24
C HIS A 349 21.96 48.69 -6.83
N PRO A 350 21.86 48.37 -5.54
CA PRO A 350 21.81 46.98 -5.05
C PRO A 350 20.63 46.13 -5.53
N THR A 351 19.55 46.79 -5.97
CA THR A 351 18.32 46.13 -6.46
C THR A 351 18.17 46.18 -7.98
N TRP A 352 19.15 46.69 -8.73
CA TRP A 352 19.05 46.81 -10.19
C TRP A 352 18.73 45.44 -10.82
N PRO A 353 17.77 45.32 -11.74
CA PRO A 353 17.06 46.38 -12.49
C PRO A 353 15.72 46.86 -11.87
N VAL A 354 15.55 46.80 -10.55
CA VAL A 354 14.34 47.24 -9.84
C VAL A 354 14.58 48.56 -9.09
N ALA A 355 13.88 49.61 -9.49
CA ALA A 355 14.04 50.94 -8.91
C ALA A 355 13.73 50.91 -7.39
N PRO A 356 14.52 51.58 -6.52
CA PRO A 356 14.29 51.60 -5.08
C PRO A 356 12.88 52.06 -4.67
N GLU A 357 12.25 52.93 -5.47
CA GLU A 357 10.91 53.46 -5.25
C GLU A 357 9.81 52.40 -5.45
N ALA A 358 10.07 51.38 -6.28
CA ALA A 358 9.09 50.33 -6.58
C ALA A 358 8.66 49.57 -5.32
N PHE A 359 9.56 49.42 -4.34
CA PHE A 359 9.30 48.70 -3.09
C PHE A 359 8.25 49.36 -2.19
N ALA A 360 7.89 50.62 -2.42
CA ALA A 360 6.76 51.26 -1.75
C ALA A 360 5.42 50.55 -2.04
N SER A 361 5.29 49.95 -3.23
CA SER A 361 4.11 49.18 -3.65
C SER A 361 4.15 47.69 -3.25
N ALA A 362 5.23 47.22 -2.62
CA ALA A 362 5.45 45.78 -2.39
C ALA A 362 4.63 45.17 -1.23
N VAL A 363 4.03 45.98 -0.36
CA VAL A 363 3.39 45.56 0.91
C VAL A 363 2.21 44.58 0.71
N HIS A 364 1.53 44.66 -0.43
CA HIS A 364 0.40 43.80 -0.76
C HIS A 364 0.78 42.50 -1.48
N HIS A 365 2.07 42.32 -1.81
CA HIS A 365 2.55 41.16 -2.56
C HIS A 365 3.10 40.09 -1.61
N THR A 366 2.95 38.83 -1.98
CA THR A 366 3.68 37.75 -1.30
C THR A 366 5.15 37.77 -1.72
N PRO A 367 6.08 37.20 -0.92
CA PRO A 367 7.47 37.01 -1.35
C PRO A 367 7.59 36.32 -2.72
N ARG A 368 6.71 35.36 -3.01
CA ARG A 368 6.66 34.66 -4.31
C ARG A 368 6.25 35.60 -5.45
N ASP A 369 5.20 36.40 -5.26
CA ASP A 369 4.71 37.33 -6.29
C ASP A 369 5.75 38.40 -6.61
N LEU A 370 6.42 38.91 -5.56
CA LEU A 370 7.52 39.85 -5.67
C LEU A 370 8.62 39.29 -6.58
N LEU A 371 9.16 38.10 -6.26
CA LEU A 371 10.25 37.49 -7.03
C LEU A 371 9.83 37.13 -8.45
N THR A 372 8.58 36.69 -8.65
CA THR A 372 8.04 36.37 -9.98
C THR A 372 8.01 37.61 -10.87
N LYS A 373 7.57 38.76 -10.34
CA LYS A 373 7.55 40.03 -11.10
C LYS A 373 8.95 40.53 -11.43
N VAL A 374 9.89 40.38 -10.50
CA VAL A 374 11.31 40.74 -10.74
C VAL A 374 11.92 39.85 -11.82
N ASP A 375 11.69 38.54 -11.79
CA ASP A 375 12.21 37.61 -12.81
C ASP A 375 11.64 37.94 -14.19
N ALA A 376 10.32 38.15 -14.28
CA ALA A 376 9.65 38.55 -15.52
C ALA A 376 10.25 39.83 -16.11
N HIS A 377 10.53 40.82 -15.26
CA HIS A 377 11.18 42.07 -15.68
C HIS A 377 12.62 41.85 -16.17
N ILE A 378 13.41 41.05 -15.45
CA ILE A 378 14.78 40.69 -15.88
C ILE A 378 14.76 40.01 -17.25
N ARG A 379 13.85 39.05 -17.47
CA ARG A 379 13.68 38.39 -18.77
C ARG A 379 13.31 39.38 -19.86
N ALA A 380 12.39 40.32 -19.58
CA ALA A 380 12.02 41.37 -20.52
C ALA A 380 13.25 42.20 -20.93
N CYS A 381 14.05 42.70 -19.97
CA CYS A 381 15.27 43.46 -20.25
C CYS A 381 16.26 42.67 -21.13
N VAL A 382 16.48 41.37 -20.83
CA VAL A 382 17.40 40.52 -21.60
C VAL A 382 16.93 40.27 -23.03
N THR A 383 15.62 40.12 -23.24
CA THR A 383 15.00 39.86 -24.54
C THR A 383 14.96 41.11 -25.41
N THR A 384 14.49 42.22 -24.88
CA THR A 384 14.38 43.50 -25.62
C THR A 384 15.71 44.22 -25.77
N ARG A 385 16.75 43.79 -25.03
CA ARG A 385 18.07 44.45 -24.92
C ARG A 385 17.99 45.89 -24.44
N THR A 386 16.94 46.26 -23.72
CA THR A 386 16.72 47.61 -23.21
C THR A 386 17.01 47.68 -21.72
N ASP A 387 17.75 48.69 -21.32
CA ASP A 387 18.03 49.06 -19.93
C ASP A 387 16.91 49.98 -19.44
N PHE A 388 15.91 49.42 -18.75
CA PHE A 388 14.85 50.17 -18.05
C PHE A 388 14.53 49.48 -16.72
N GLU A 389 14.23 50.29 -15.71
CA GLU A 389 13.99 49.81 -14.35
C GLU A 389 12.51 49.58 -14.06
N LEU A 390 12.21 48.57 -13.23
CA LEU A 390 10.86 48.33 -12.72
C LEU A 390 10.52 49.39 -11.68
N ALA A 391 9.51 50.23 -11.94
CA ALA A 391 9.15 51.37 -11.09
C ALA A 391 7.98 51.11 -10.11
N SER A 392 7.21 50.04 -10.30
CA SER A 392 6.09 49.63 -9.45
C SER A 392 5.81 48.14 -9.60
N PHE A 393 5.30 47.49 -8.55
CA PHE A 393 4.84 46.10 -8.58
C PHE A 393 3.33 45.98 -8.90
N ASP A 394 2.57 47.08 -8.88
CA ASP A 394 1.12 47.07 -9.13
C ASP A 394 0.74 47.29 -10.59
N ASP A 395 1.66 47.87 -11.37
CA ASP A 395 1.49 48.02 -12.81
C ASP A 395 1.68 46.62 -13.45
N GLY A 396 0.67 46.11 -14.16
CA GLY A 396 0.82 44.93 -15.01
C GLY A 396 1.91 45.13 -16.08
N PRO A 397 2.24 44.15 -16.93
CA PRO A 397 3.26 44.28 -17.99
C PRO A 397 2.99 45.36 -19.06
N ALA A 398 2.03 46.26 -18.82
CA ALA A 398 1.65 47.40 -19.63
C ALA A 398 2.17 48.72 -19.01
N ARG A 399 3.48 48.97 -19.09
CA ARG A 399 3.96 50.31 -19.42
C ARG A 399 4.65 50.26 -20.75
N SER A 400 3.89 50.68 -21.74
CA SER A 400 4.30 51.04 -23.09
C SER A 400 5.63 51.78 -23.06
N ALA A 401 6.59 51.28 -23.84
CA ALA A 401 7.64 52.13 -24.37
C ALA A 401 7.01 53.40 -24.98
N PRO A 402 7.65 54.58 -24.89
CA PRO A 402 7.08 55.82 -25.40
C PRO A 402 6.68 55.65 -26.87
N SER A 403 5.41 55.94 -27.14
CA SER A 403 4.76 55.84 -28.44
C SER A 403 5.47 56.72 -29.47
N VAL A 404 6.19 56.11 -30.39
CA VAL A 404 6.50 56.72 -31.69
C VAL A 404 5.26 56.52 -32.57
N PRO A 405 4.69 57.57 -33.17
CA PRO A 405 3.44 57.46 -33.93
C PRO A 405 3.64 56.60 -35.18
N VAL A 406 2.79 55.58 -35.31
CA VAL A 406 2.70 54.69 -36.47
C VAL A 406 1.98 55.43 -37.61
N PRO A 407 2.58 55.61 -38.80
CA PRO A 407 1.85 56.01 -40.01
C PRO A 407 1.05 54.81 -40.56
N GLU A 408 -0.09 55.12 -41.20
CA GLU A 408 -1.05 54.20 -41.82
C GLU A 408 -0.45 53.03 -42.64
N PRO A 409 -1.17 51.90 -42.75
CA PRO A 409 -0.65 50.68 -43.35
C PRO A 409 -0.51 50.82 -44.87
N ALA A 410 0.73 50.89 -45.34
CA ALA A 410 1.08 50.51 -46.71
C ALA A 410 1.02 48.97 -46.85
N PRO A 411 0.82 48.43 -48.07
CA PRO A 411 0.63 47.00 -48.28
C PRO A 411 1.85 46.23 -47.78
N VAL A 412 1.63 45.30 -46.86
CA VAL A 412 2.66 44.39 -46.36
C VAL A 412 2.97 43.39 -47.46
N GLU A 413 4.07 43.61 -48.17
CA GLU A 413 4.84 42.52 -48.77
C GLU A 413 5.22 41.54 -47.65
N PRO A 414 5.20 40.21 -47.88
CA PRO A 414 5.45 39.23 -46.84
C PRO A 414 6.83 39.47 -46.21
N ALA A 415 6.82 39.95 -44.97
CA ALA A 415 8.01 40.09 -44.16
C ALA A 415 8.65 38.71 -44.04
N ALA A 416 9.91 38.64 -44.46
CA ALA A 416 10.76 37.47 -44.35
C ALA A 416 10.71 36.87 -42.94
N ALA A 417 10.68 35.55 -42.91
CA ALA A 417 10.87 34.72 -41.73
C ALA A 417 12.07 35.23 -40.88
N PRO A 418 12.07 35.01 -39.56
CA PRO A 418 13.23 35.32 -38.73
C PRO A 418 14.47 34.69 -39.37
N ALA A 419 15.49 35.52 -39.61
CA ALA A 419 16.71 35.09 -40.27
C ALA A 419 17.28 33.86 -39.55
N ASP A 420 17.51 32.78 -40.31
CA ASP A 420 18.19 31.59 -39.84
C ASP A 420 19.49 32.02 -39.11
N PRO A 421 19.79 31.49 -37.92
CA PRO A 421 21.10 31.70 -37.32
C PRO A 421 22.17 31.25 -38.33
N PRO A 422 23.34 31.91 -38.40
CA PRO A 422 24.37 31.55 -39.36
C PRO A 422 24.67 30.05 -39.18
N VAL A 423 24.41 29.27 -40.24
CA VAL A 423 24.50 27.80 -40.28
C VAL A 423 25.83 27.28 -39.69
N ASP A 424 26.89 28.10 -39.77
CA ASP A 424 28.23 27.88 -39.23
C ASP A 424 28.27 27.78 -37.68
N LEU A 425 27.45 28.55 -36.96
CA LEU A 425 27.44 28.52 -35.49
C LEU A 425 26.82 27.24 -34.94
N LEU A 426 25.68 26.82 -35.51
CA LEU A 426 25.01 25.56 -35.15
C LEU A 426 25.88 24.35 -35.49
N ALA A 427 26.49 24.34 -36.69
CA ALA A 427 27.38 23.26 -37.12
C ALA A 427 28.62 23.13 -36.21
N ARG A 428 29.19 24.25 -35.75
CA ARG A 428 30.31 24.24 -34.80
C ARG A 428 29.91 23.64 -33.45
N ILE A 429 28.70 23.91 -32.98
CA ILE A 429 28.16 23.30 -31.75
C ILE A 429 27.89 21.80 -31.97
N ASP A 430 27.39 21.41 -33.15
CA ASP A 430 27.21 19.99 -33.54
C ASP A 430 28.56 19.23 -33.45
N GLU A 431 29.64 19.75 -34.05
CA GLU A 431 30.98 19.14 -34.00
C GLU A 431 31.53 19.04 -32.57
N GLN A 432 31.36 20.10 -31.76
CA GLN A 432 31.78 20.10 -30.36
C GLN A 432 31.00 19.06 -29.54
N PHE A 433 29.69 18.98 -29.74
CA PHE A 433 28.82 18.03 -29.06
C PHE A 433 29.18 16.58 -29.39
N ASP A 434 29.37 16.27 -30.68
CA ASP A 434 29.78 14.92 -31.09
C ASP A 434 31.17 14.55 -30.57
N ALA A 435 32.12 15.49 -30.56
CA ALA A 435 33.44 15.27 -29.99
C ALA A 435 33.38 14.98 -28.48
N LEU A 436 32.49 15.65 -27.74
CA LEU A 436 32.27 15.39 -26.31
C LEU A 436 31.62 14.02 -26.10
N ARG A 437 30.62 13.66 -26.92
CA ARG A 437 29.92 12.37 -26.85
C ARG A 437 30.86 11.20 -27.10
N ILE A 438 31.76 11.28 -28.09
CA ILE A 438 32.74 10.23 -28.41
C ILE A 438 33.77 10.05 -27.28
N ARG A 439 34.12 11.12 -26.56
CA ARG A 439 35.13 11.09 -25.48
C ARG A 439 34.54 10.72 -24.11
N ALA A 440 33.21 10.61 -24.00
CA ALA A 440 32.54 10.31 -22.75
C ALA A 440 32.97 8.92 -22.22
N ARG A 441 33.28 8.84 -20.92
CA ARG A 441 33.59 7.59 -20.22
C ARG A 441 32.52 7.35 -19.16
N VAL A 442 31.52 6.55 -19.53
CA VAL A 442 30.29 6.36 -18.75
C VAL A 442 29.83 4.90 -18.65
N GLY A 443 30.51 3.94 -19.28
CA GLY A 443 30.13 2.52 -19.21
C GLY A 443 30.14 1.94 -17.78
N ASP A 444 30.95 2.50 -16.89
CA ASP A 444 30.97 2.17 -15.46
C ASP A 444 29.68 2.60 -14.74
N VAL A 445 29.05 3.71 -15.15
CA VAL A 445 27.75 4.17 -14.62
C VAL A 445 26.64 3.15 -14.89
N ALA A 446 26.69 2.44 -16.03
CA ALA A 446 25.68 1.46 -16.40
C ALA A 446 25.85 0.09 -15.71
N THR A 447 26.99 -0.16 -15.06
CA THR A 447 27.36 -1.50 -14.56
C THR A 447 27.73 -1.54 -13.08
N ASP A 448 28.18 -0.42 -12.50
CA ASP A 448 28.57 -0.30 -11.10
C ASP A 448 27.62 0.63 -10.34
N GLN A 449 26.96 0.10 -9.30
CA GLN A 449 26.01 0.86 -8.49
C GLN A 449 26.65 2.01 -7.70
N ALA A 450 27.88 1.85 -7.21
CA ALA A 450 28.56 2.90 -6.45
C ALA A 450 28.97 4.06 -7.37
N VAL A 451 29.31 3.77 -8.63
CA VAL A 451 29.56 4.80 -9.66
C VAL A 451 28.24 5.47 -10.05
N ALA A 452 27.17 4.70 -10.27
CA ALA A 452 25.85 5.23 -10.58
C ALA A 452 25.32 6.17 -9.50
N ASP A 453 25.37 5.76 -8.23
CA ASP A 453 24.92 6.56 -7.09
C ASP A 453 25.67 7.91 -6.97
N LYS A 454 26.90 8.01 -7.49
CA LYS A 454 27.69 9.26 -7.49
C LYS A 454 27.48 10.13 -8.72
N ARG A 455 27.27 9.54 -9.90
CA ARG A 455 27.31 10.25 -11.19
C ARG A 455 25.93 10.44 -11.83
N MET A 456 25.01 9.51 -11.63
CA MET A 456 23.76 9.48 -12.39
C MET A 456 22.90 10.71 -12.15
N GLY A 457 22.85 11.22 -10.91
CA GLY A 457 22.05 12.40 -10.60
C GLY A 457 22.47 13.65 -11.39
N GLY A 458 23.77 13.87 -11.54
CA GLY A 458 24.28 14.98 -12.37
C GLY A 458 23.98 14.80 -13.87
N LEU A 459 23.99 13.55 -14.36
CA LEU A 459 23.67 13.23 -15.75
C LEU A 459 22.18 13.48 -16.05
N ILE A 460 21.28 12.97 -15.19
CA ILE A 460 19.82 13.19 -15.33
C ILE A 460 19.49 14.69 -15.21
N GLU A 461 20.08 15.41 -14.26
CA GLU A 461 19.88 16.86 -14.13
C GLU A 461 20.30 17.60 -15.40
N ALA A 462 21.46 17.28 -15.97
CA ALA A 462 21.93 17.88 -17.22
C ALA A 462 20.97 17.60 -18.39
N GLY A 463 20.49 16.37 -18.50
CA GLY A 463 19.50 15.96 -19.51
C GLY A 463 18.18 16.70 -19.38
N LEU A 464 17.61 16.77 -18.17
CA LEU A 464 16.35 17.47 -17.91
C LEU A 464 16.48 18.98 -18.14
N ARG A 465 17.64 19.58 -17.82
CA ARG A 465 17.93 20.99 -18.12
C ARG A 465 17.97 21.27 -19.63
N ALA A 466 18.55 20.35 -20.41
CA ALA A 466 18.49 20.44 -21.87
C ALA A 466 17.06 20.28 -22.36
N TRP A 467 16.37 19.21 -21.95
CA TRP A 467 15.00 18.89 -22.35
C TRP A 467 14.01 20.04 -22.08
N THR A 468 14.06 20.63 -20.89
CA THR A 468 13.18 21.77 -20.54
C THR A 468 13.46 23.01 -21.40
N ARG A 469 14.71 23.30 -21.76
CA ARG A 469 15.04 24.40 -22.69
C ARG A 469 14.57 24.10 -24.11
N GLU A 470 14.68 22.85 -24.54
CA GLU A 470 14.19 22.38 -25.84
C GLU A 470 12.65 22.50 -25.97
N ASP A 471 11.92 22.40 -24.85
CA ASP A 471 10.45 22.51 -24.78
C ASP A 471 9.94 23.96 -24.53
N GLY A 472 10.84 24.93 -24.37
CA GLY A 472 10.50 26.35 -24.13
C GLY A 472 10.50 26.78 -22.65
N GLY A 473 10.79 25.87 -21.71
CA GLY A 473 11.23 26.17 -20.34
C GLY A 473 10.16 26.58 -19.33
N ASP A 474 8.94 26.88 -19.76
CA ASP A 474 7.89 27.40 -18.88
C ASP A 474 7.12 26.27 -18.16
N GLY A 475 6.92 26.45 -16.85
CA GLY A 475 6.07 25.57 -16.02
C GLY A 475 6.72 24.29 -15.48
N PHE A 476 8.02 24.06 -15.75
CA PHE A 476 8.78 22.92 -15.26
C PHE A 476 9.71 23.25 -14.08
N GLN A 477 9.88 22.31 -13.17
CA GLN A 477 10.85 22.36 -12.07
C GLN A 477 11.66 21.06 -12.04
N ILE A 478 12.98 21.18 -11.89
CA ILE A 478 13.89 20.04 -11.82
C ILE A 478 14.35 19.90 -10.38
N GLU A 479 14.15 18.73 -9.82
CA GLU A 479 14.62 18.33 -8.50
C GLU A 479 15.82 17.41 -8.65
N ARG A 480 16.89 17.75 -7.90
CA ARG A 480 18.14 16.99 -7.93
C ARG A 480 17.96 15.60 -7.34
N GLY A 481 18.73 14.66 -7.86
CA GLY A 481 18.78 13.31 -7.31
C GLY A 481 19.28 13.27 -5.87
N ASN A 482 18.80 12.26 -5.14
CA ASN A 482 19.24 11.86 -3.82
C ASN A 482 19.58 10.35 -3.83
N LYS A 483 19.70 9.71 -2.65
CA LYS A 483 20.01 8.27 -2.60
C LYS A 483 18.89 7.36 -3.15
N GLN A 484 17.66 7.86 -3.26
CA GLN A 484 16.48 7.08 -3.63
C GLN A 484 16.10 7.29 -5.11
N LEU A 485 16.27 8.49 -5.64
CA LEU A 485 16.00 8.89 -7.02
C LEU A 485 17.20 9.62 -7.61
N ASP A 486 17.49 9.43 -8.90
CA ASP A 486 18.56 10.18 -9.57
C ASP A 486 18.10 11.57 -10.04
N GLY A 487 16.79 11.79 -10.11
CA GLY A 487 16.22 13.11 -10.38
C GLY A 487 14.71 13.05 -10.58
N ARG A 488 14.06 14.21 -10.51
CA ARG A 488 12.63 14.35 -10.79
C ARG A 488 12.36 15.61 -11.58
N LEU A 489 11.45 15.51 -12.55
CA LEU A 489 10.86 16.63 -13.27
C LEU A 489 9.42 16.83 -12.76
N ARG A 490 9.06 18.06 -12.42
CA ARG A 490 7.70 18.44 -12.01
C ARG A 490 7.14 19.47 -13.00
N ARG A 491 5.87 19.36 -13.35
CA ARG A 491 5.14 20.35 -14.17
C ARG A 491 3.87 20.77 -13.46
N ARG A 492 3.63 22.08 -13.35
CA ARG A 492 2.37 22.61 -12.85
C ARG A 492 1.31 22.62 -13.93
N LEU A 493 0.12 22.13 -13.61
CA LEU A 493 -1.01 22.11 -14.55
C LEU A 493 -1.79 23.44 -14.45
N PRO A 494 -2.04 24.13 -15.58
CA PRO A 494 -2.74 25.41 -15.56
C PRO A 494 -4.22 25.25 -15.16
N GLY A 495 -4.74 26.17 -14.35
CA GLY A 495 -6.17 26.27 -14.01
C GLY A 495 -6.63 25.67 -12.68
N ARG A 496 -5.74 25.01 -11.91
CA ARG A 496 -6.02 24.52 -10.54
C ARG A 496 -4.84 24.84 -9.62
N VAL A 497 -5.12 25.42 -8.45
CA VAL A 497 -4.09 25.77 -7.46
C VAL A 497 -3.50 24.46 -6.89
N GLU A 498 -2.16 24.32 -6.97
CA GLU A 498 -1.38 23.20 -6.40
C GLU A 498 -1.57 21.82 -7.06
N ASP A 499 -1.91 21.78 -8.35
CA ASP A 499 -1.95 20.53 -9.14
C ASP A 499 -0.67 20.33 -9.99
N GLU A 500 0.01 19.20 -9.79
CA GLU A 500 1.33 18.92 -10.38
C GLU A 500 1.41 17.52 -11.01
N GLN A 501 2.18 17.41 -12.10
CA GLN A 501 2.59 16.16 -12.73
C GLN A 501 4.08 15.90 -12.51
N HIS A 502 4.44 14.67 -12.15
CA HIS A 502 5.77 14.30 -11.67
C HIS A 502 6.33 13.13 -12.51
N TRP A 503 7.59 13.25 -12.91
CA TRP A 503 8.37 12.18 -13.56
C TRP A 503 9.68 11.97 -12.82
N ALA A 504 9.84 10.80 -12.20
CA ALA A 504 11.01 10.43 -11.42
C ALA A 504 11.88 9.41 -12.14
N PHE A 505 13.19 9.43 -11.90
CA PHE A 505 14.16 8.54 -12.55
C PHE A 505 15.02 7.83 -11.50
N ARG A 506 15.28 6.52 -11.70
CA ARG A 506 16.23 5.77 -10.88
C ARG A 506 16.95 4.66 -11.64
N ALA A 507 18.27 4.67 -11.59
CA ALA A 507 19.17 3.69 -12.17
C ALA A 507 19.59 2.64 -11.15
N ILE A 508 19.45 1.37 -11.54
CA ILE A 508 19.69 0.22 -10.67
C ILE A 508 20.58 -0.81 -11.38
N PRO A 509 21.86 -0.51 -11.64
CA PRO A 509 22.81 -1.48 -12.19
C PRO A 509 23.22 -2.58 -11.20
N ALA A 510 22.80 -2.51 -9.93
CA ALA A 510 23.12 -3.49 -8.90
C ALA A 510 22.94 -4.95 -9.36
N ALA A 511 24.01 -5.74 -9.21
CA ALA A 511 24.01 -7.17 -9.59
C ALA A 511 23.25 -8.05 -8.57
N ASN A 512 23.17 -7.63 -7.30
CA ASN A 512 22.53 -8.38 -6.23
C ASN A 512 21.00 -8.19 -6.25
N ALA A 513 20.24 -9.29 -6.11
CA ALA A 513 18.77 -9.29 -6.11
C ALA A 513 18.17 -8.50 -4.93
N VAL A 514 18.79 -8.55 -3.75
CA VAL A 514 18.40 -7.79 -2.54
C VAL A 514 18.54 -6.30 -2.80
N ALA A 515 19.73 -5.88 -3.23
CA ALA A 515 20.03 -4.48 -3.50
C ALA A 515 19.11 -3.93 -4.59
N THR A 516 18.83 -4.72 -5.62
CA THR A 516 17.86 -4.36 -6.68
C THR A 516 16.45 -4.19 -6.11
N THR A 517 15.97 -5.16 -5.33
CA THR A 517 14.62 -5.14 -4.74
C THR A 517 14.43 -3.93 -3.83
N ASN A 518 15.39 -3.67 -2.94
CA ASN A 518 15.37 -2.51 -2.03
C ASN A 518 15.31 -1.19 -2.79
N ARG A 519 16.12 -1.07 -3.86
CA ARG A 519 16.20 0.16 -4.64
C ARG A 519 14.95 0.40 -5.47
N VAL A 520 14.33 -0.66 -6.00
CA VAL A 520 13.02 -0.57 -6.69
C VAL A 520 11.93 -0.11 -5.70
N GLN A 521 11.83 -0.76 -4.54
CA GLN A 521 10.84 -0.41 -3.53
C GLN A 521 11.03 1.03 -3.02
N SER A 522 12.28 1.40 -2.73
CA SER A 522 12.61 2.75 -2.25
C SER A 522 12.33 3.81 -3.32
N ALA A 523 12.60 3.53 -4.60
CA ALA A 523 12.31 4.45 -5.69
C ALA A 523 10.80 4.60 -5.93
N ALA A 524 10.04 3.50 -5.90
CA ALA A 524 8.58 3.53 -6.02
C ALA A 524 7.94 4.36 -4.91
N THR A 525 8.38 4.15 -3.67
CA THR A 525 7.91 4.92 -2.51
C THR A 525 8.30 6.39 -2.64
N ALA A 526 9.56 6.68 -2.97
CA ALA A 526 10.03 8.06 -3.12
C ALA A 526 9.33 8.79 -4.27
N ALA A 527 9.02 8.12 -5.37
CA ALA A 527 8.27 8.70 -6.49
C ALA A 527 6.77 8.89 -6.17
N GLY A 528 6.26 8.21 -5.15
CA GLY A 528 4.85 8.25 -4.78
C GLY A 528 3.94 7.64 -5.84
N VAL A 529 4.42 6.64 -6.57
CA VAL A 529 3.60 5.95 -7.58
C VAL A 529 2.57 5.07 -6.87
N ALA A 530 1.29 5.22 -7.23
CA ALA A 530 0.19 4.43 -6.70
C ALA A 530 -0.80 4.07 -7.81
N ALA A 531 -1.48 2.93 -7.65
CA ALA A 531 -2.45 2.45 -8.63
C ALA A 531 -3.58 3.48 -8.83
N GLY A 532 -3.78 3.93 -10.08
CA GLY A 532 -4.82 4.91 -10.43
C GLY A 532 -4.38 6.39 -10.38
N MET A 533 -3.14 6.70 -9.99
CA MET A 533 -2.58 8.06 -10.05
C MET A 533 -1.80 8.32 -11.35
N ASP A 534 -2.47 8.79 -12.40
CA ASP A 534 -1.83 9.09 -13.70
C ASP A 534 -0.84 10.26 -13.68
N ARG A 535 -0.81 11.04 -12.59
CA ARG A 535 0.03 12.25 -12.44
C ARG A 535 1.45 11.97 -11.98
N ARG A 536 1.79 10.74 -11.58
CA ARG A 536 3.13 10.39 -11.08
C ARG A 536 3.67 9.20 -11.86
N LYS A 537 4.83 9.36 -12.50
CA LYS A 537 5.53 8.29 -13.22
C LYS A 537 6.91 8.07 -12.64
N LEU A 538 7.34 6.81 -12.58
CA LEU A 538 8.70 6.41 -12.20
C LEU A 538 9.35 5.64 -13.35
N PHE A 539 10.53 6.06 -13.78
CA PHE A 539 11.35 5.35 -14.76
C PHE A 539 12.50 4.63 -14.06
N LEU A 540 12.46 3.30 -14.11
CA LEU A 540 13.50 2.41 -13.57
C LEU A 540 14.47 2.04 -14.70
N LEU A 541 15.71 2.51 -14.60
CA LEU A 541 16.75 2.40 -15.63
C LEU A 541 17.71 1.25 -15.29
N ARG A 542 17.89 0.29 -16.20
CA ARG A 542 18.82 -0.83 -16.00
C ARG A 542 19.36 -1.38 -17.31
N SER A 543 20.64 -1.77 -17.33
CA SER A 543 21.34 -2.34 -18.50
C SER A 543 21.34 -3.87 -18.54
N THR A 544 21.16 -4.53 -17.39
CA THR A 544 21.14 -5.99 -17.23
C THR A 544 19.72 -6.51 -16.96
N PRO A 545 19.44 -7.81 -17.22
CA PRO A 545 18.14 -8.39 -16.88
C PRO A 545 17.77 -8.19 -15.40
N TRP A 546 16.48 -7.99 -15.14
CA TRP A 546 15.95 -7.90 -13.79
C TRP A 546 16.05 -9.26 -13.07
N PRO A 547 16.26 -9.27 -11.74
CA PRO A 547 16.28 -10.51 -10.96
C PRO A 547 14.96 -11.29 -11.06
N THR A 548 15.06 -12.61 -11.12
CA THR A 548 13.91 -13.52 -11.33
C THR A 548 13.46 -14.26 -10.06
N SER A 549 14.05 -13.95 -8.90
CA SER A 549 13.59 -14.51 -7.64
C SER A 549 12.11 -14.11 -7.38
N PRO A 550 11.25 -14.98 -6.82
CA PRO A 550 9.83 -14.71 -6.65
C PRO A 550 9.52 -13.37 -5.96
N LYS A 551 10.29 -13.01 -4.92
CA LYS A 551 10.13 -11.74 -4.21
C LYS A 551 10.54 -10.54 -5.07
N ALA A 552 11.71 -10.56 -5.72
CA ALA A 552 12.14 -9.47 -6.59
C ALA A 552 11.17 -9.26 -7.76
N SER A 553 10.69 -10.34 -8.37
CA SER A 553 9.69 -10.27 -9.44
C SER A 553 8.37 -9.69 -8.94
N SER A 554 7.92 -10.07 -7.73
CA SER A 554 6.74 -9.48 -7.10
C SER A 554 6.91 -7.98 -6.82
N VAL A 555 8.05 -7.53 -6.27
CA VAL A 555 8.30 -6.10 -6.00
C VAL A 555 8.37 -5.28 -7.28
N ILE A 556 9.00 -5.80 -8.33
CA ILE A 556 9.08 -5.13 -9.62
C ILE A 556 7.69 -5.06 -10.27
N ALA A 557 6.92 -6.15 -10.23
CA ALA A 557 5.55 -6.19 -10.75
C ALA A 557 4.65 -5.19 -10.01
N ASP A 558 4.74 -5.13 -8.68
CA ASP A 558 4.02 -4.17 -7.83
C ASP A 558 4.42 -2.72 -8.13
N ALA A 559 5.70 -2.44 -8.37
CA ALA A 559 6.13 -1.10 -8.83
C ALA A 559 5.54 -0.74 -10.20
N VAL A 560 5.52 -1.69 -11.15
CA VAL A 560 4.97 -1.49 -12.49
C VAL A 560 3.45 -1.29 -12.46
N GLU A 561 2.74 -2.09 -11.65
CA GLU A 561 1.28 -1.96 -11.44
C GLU A 561 0.92 -0.59 -10.86
N ARG A 562 1.79 -0.04 -10.00
CA ARG A 562 1.65 1.31 -9.42
C ARG A 562 2.03 2.45 -10.36
N GLY A 563 2.55 2.17 -11.56
CA GLY A 563 2.86 3.19 -12.57
C GLY A 563 4.36 3.39 -12.88
N ALA A 564 5.23 2.47 -12.45
CA ALA A 564 6.62 2.47 -12.87
C ALA A 564 6.80 1.89 -14.30
N GLU A 565 7.75 2.43 -15.05
CA GLU A 565 8.14 1.98 -16.38
C GLU A 565 9.60 1.52 -16.37
N LEU A 566 9.85 0.32 -16.90
CA LEU A 566 11.18 -0.27 -16.98
C LEU A 566 11.82 0.13 -18.31
N LEU A 567 12.93 0.88 -18.25
CA LEU A 567 13.64 1.34 -19.45
C LEU A 567 15.09 0.83 -19.47
N PRO A 568 15.62 0.48 -20.66
CA PRO A 568 17.01 0.09 -20.79
C PRO A 568 17.92 1.28 -20.50
N LEU A 569 19.07 1.02 -19.87
CA LEU A 569 20.13 1.99 -19.68
C LEU A 569 21.27 1.73 -20.67
N ASP A 570 21.26 2.46 -21.78
CA ASP A 570 22.23 2.32 -22.86
C ASP A 570 23.42 3.30 -22.69
N GLU A 571 24.64 2.87 -23.04
CA GLU A 571 25.85 3.69 -22.92
C GLU A 571 25.82 4.93 -23.84
N ALA A 572 25.13 4.84 -24.98
CA ALA A 572 24.96 5.96 -25.91
C ALA A 572 24.12 7.12 -25.33
N ASP A 573 23.05 6.79 -24.59
CA ASP A 573 22.22 7.78 -23.92
C ASP A 573 23.01 8.45 -22.78
N LEU A 574 23.79 7.66 -22.01
CA LEU A 574 24.69 8.18 -20.98
C LEU A 574 25.77 9.13 -21.54
N ALA A 575 26.35 8.79 -22.70
CA ALA A 575 27.35 9.62 -23.35
C ALA A 575 26.75 10.95 -23.83
N THR A 576 25.50 10.91 -24.29
CA THR A 576 24.73 12.09 -24.68
C THR A 576 24.43 12.99 -23.47
N LEU A 577 24.03 12.42 -22.33
CA LEU A 577 23.83 13.16 -21.08
C LEU A 577 25.13 13.83 -20.58
N ASP A 578 26.25 13.13 -20.61
CA ASP A 578 27.57 13.68 -20.21
C ASP A 578 27.99 14.82 -21.14
N ALA A 579 27.79 14.66 -22.45
CA ALA A 579 28.06 15.71 -23.44
C ALA A 579 27.16 16.95 -23.24
N LEU A 580 25.86 16.75 -22.96
CA LEU A 580 24.92 17.83 -22.64
C LEU A 580 25.34 18.59 -21.38
N GLY A 581 25.75 17.88 -20.33
CA GLY A 581 26.25 18.52 -19.11
C GLY A 581 27.46 19.41 -19.37
N ARG A 582 28.42 18.93 -20.16
CA ARG A 582 29.64 19.69 -20.51
C ARG A 582 29.35 20.89 -21.41
N ILE A 583 28.49 20.75 -22.42
CA ILE A 583 28.17 21.83 -23.35
C ILE A 583 27.33 22.93 -22.70
N ILE A 584 26.43 22.55 -21.78
CA ILE A 584 25.69 23.52 -20.96
C ILE A 584 26.64 24.27 -20.02
N ALA A 585 27.61 23.57 -19.43
CA ALA A 585 28.59 24.18 -18.53
C ALA A 585 29.50 25.20 -19.25
N THR A 586 29.88 24.94 -20.51
CA THR A 586 30.69 25.88 -21.30
C THR A 586 29.87 27.04 -21.87
N SER A 587 28.54 26.87 -22.01
CA SER A 587 27.58 27.91 -22.47
C SER A 587 28.05 28.66 -23.73
N PRO A 588 28.30 27.95 -24.86
CA PRO A 588 28.72 28.58 -26.11
C PRO A 588 27.65 29.52 -26.65
N ASP A 589 28.08 30.55 -27.40
CA ASP A 589 27.16 31.45 -28.09
C ASP A 589 26.24 30.67 -29.04
N GLY A 590 24.92 30.90 -28.95
CA GLY A 590 23.91 30.18 -29.73
C GLY A 590 23.43 28.85 -29.13
N LEU A 591 23.83 28.51 -27.89
CA LEU A 591 23.41 27.26 -27.24
C LEU A 591 21.88 27.07 -27.17
N ASP A 592 21.13 28.10 -26.80
CA ASP A 592 19.67 27.97 -26.65
C ASP A 592 18.97 27.79 -28.01
N GLU A 593 19.49 28.45 -29.06
CA GLU A 593 19.04 28.27 -30.45
C GLU A 593 19.37 26.85 -30.95
N TRP A 594 20.55 26.33 -30.61
CA TRP A 594 20.97 24.98 -30.93
C TRP A 594 20.12 23.92 -30.23
N LEU A 595 19.86 24.05 -28.93
CA LEU A 595 18.98 23.13 -28.20
C LEU A 595 17.58 23.11 -28.84
N THR A 596 17.00 24.28 -29.08
CA THR A 596 15.68 24.41 -29.72
C THR A 596 15.65 23.76 -31.11
N ALA A 597 16.72 23.93 -31.91
CA ALA A 597 16.78 23.42 -33.28
C ALA A 597 17.13 21.92 -33.40
N ARG A 598 18.02 21.40 -32.54
CA ARG A 598 18.55 20.02 -32.63
C ARG A 598 17.87 19.04 -31.69
N ARG A 599 17.28 19.53 -30.61
CA ARG A 599 16.56 18.76 -29.57
C ARG A 599 17.23 17.43 -29.17
N PRO A 600 18.54 17.40 -28.85
CA PRO A 600 19.25 16.17 -28.50
C PRO A 600 18.69 15.46 -27.26
N ALA A 601 18.13 16.18 -26.27
CA ALA A 601 17.56 15.56 -25.08
C ALA A 601 16.20 14.90 -25.34
N HIS A 602 15.38 15.43 -26.24
CA HIS A 602 14.15 14.76 -26.70
C HIS A 602 14.43 13.45 -27.45
N GLY A 603 15.64 13.28 -28.00
CA GLY A 603 16.08 12.03 -28.63
C GLY A 603 16.43 10.90 -27.66
N LEU A 604 16.53 11.17 -26.35
CA LEU A 604 16.91 10.18 -25.35
C LEU A 604 15.74 9.21 -25.07
N ARG A 605 16.02 7.90 -25.08
CA ARG A 605 14.98 6.87 -24.89
C ARG A 605 14.35 6.96 -23.52
N MET A 606 15.16 7.32 -22.51
CA MET A 606 14.69 7.51 -21.13
C MET A 606 13.74 8.70 -20.97
N PHE A 607 13.71 9.66 -21.89
CA PHE A 607 12.85 10.86 -21.80
C PHE A 607 11.62 10.82 -22.73
N ALA A 608 11.47 9.78 -23.55
CA ALA A 608 10.33 9.63 -24.47
C ALA A 608 8.95 9.67 -23.76
N GLY A 609 8.89 9.36 -22.46
CA GLY A 609 7.67 9.37 -21.66
C GLY A 609 7.27 10.74 -21.05
N LEU A 610 8.07 11.78 -21.25
CA LEU A 610 7.85 13.13 -20.68
C LEU A 610 6.77 13.94 -21.42
N GLU A 611 6.50 13.66 -22.70
CA GLU A 611 5.65 14.47 -23.60
C GLU A 611 4.12 14.27 -23.43
N HIS A 612 3.63 13.67 -22.35
CA HIS A 612 2.18 13.39 -22.22
C HIS A 612 1.36 14.67 -21.97
N GLU A 613 0.63 15.13 -22.99
CA GLU A 613 -0.58 15.95 -22.81
C GLU A 613 -1.71 15.14 -22.15
N PRO A 614 -2.62 15.77 -21.38
CA PRO A 614 -3.83 15.11 -20.89
C PRO A 614 -4.63 14.58 -22.09
N ALA A 615 -4.95 13.28 -22.03
CA ALA A 615 -5.42 12.49 -23.15
C ALA A 615 -6.65 13.09 -23.88
N ALA A 616 -6.42 13.70 -25.03
CA ALA A 616 -7.32 13.63 -26.15
C ALA A 616 -6.87 12.47 -27.05
N GLU A 617 -7.71 11.43 -27.09
CA GLU A 617 -7.75 10.29 -28.03
C GLU A 617 -6.58 10.14 -29.03
N ARG A 618 -5.75 9.09 -28.87
CA ARG A 618 -5.18 8.31 -29.99
C ARG A 618 -4.52 6.99 -29.53
N PRO A 619 -4.39 6.00 -30.44
CA PRO A 619 -4.53 4.58 -30.12
C PRO A 619 -3.22 3.87 -29.76
N ALA A 620 -3.33 2.93 -28.84
CA ALA A 620 -2.26 2.06 -28.38
C ALA A 620 -1.67 1.22 -29.50
N SER A 621 -0.45 1.54 -29.93
CA SER A 621 0.43 0.57 -30.57
C SER A 621 1.88 0.84 -30.16
N ARG A 622 2.61 -0.26 -29.92
CA ARG A 622 4.04 -0.34 -29.56
C ARG A 622 4.42 -0.04 -28.09
N ARG A 623 4.02 -0.94 -27.19
CA ARG A 623 4.89 -1.31 -26.05
C ARG A 623 5.58 -2.64 -26.37
N ALA A 624 6.91 -2.61 -26.35
CA ALA A 624 7.74 -3.79 -26.58
C ALA A 624 7.57 -4.78 -25.42
N ARG A 625 7.16 -6.01 -25.72
CA ARG A 625 7.04 -7.11 -24.76
C ARG A 625 8.44 -7.60 -24.35
N GLY A 626 8.85 -7.26 -23.13
CA GLY A 626 9.81 -8.08 -22.39
C GLY A 626 9.06 -9.29 -21.82
N MET A 627 9.47 -10.48 -22.22
CA MET A 627 8.78 -11.74 -21.92
C MET A 627 9.09 -12.18 -20.48
N ILE A 628 8.12 -12.05 -19.57
CA ILE A 628 8.13 -12.67 -18.24
C ILE A 628 7.22 -13.92 -18.34
N PRO A 629 7.75 -15.15 -18.21
CA PRO A 629 6.91 -16.35 -18.13
C PRO A 629 6.26 -16.40 -16.75
N GLY A 630 4.94 -16.23 -16.66
CA GLY A 630 4.21 -16.36 -15.40
C GLY A 630 2.80 -15.79 -15.36
N ASP A 631 2.38 -14.99 -16.34
CA ASP A 631 1.06 -14.34 -16.32
C ASP A 631 -0.08 -15.30 -16.68
N ALA A 632 -0.52 -16.08 -15.71
CA ALA A 632 -1.89 -16.53 -15.60
C ALA A 632 -2.25 -16.62 -14.13
N VAL A 633 -3.41 -16.04 -13.80
CA VAL A 633 -4.12 -16.10 -12.51
C VAL A 633 -3.75 -15.01 -11.50
N GLY A 634 -4.58 -13.97 -11.43
CA GLY A 634 -4.58 -13.03 -10.31
C GLY A 634 -5.43 -11.79 -10.56
N ARG A 635 -6.75 -11.86 -10.24
CA ARG A 635 -7.64 -10.75 -9.84
C ARG A 635 -9.08 -11.28 -9.72
N VAL A 636 -9.36 -11.96 -8.62
CA VAL A 636 -10.75 -12.16 -8.13
C VAL A 636 -10.72 -11.78 -6.65
N GLY A 637 -10.90 -10.49 -6.38
CA GLY A 637 -10.91 -9.92 -5.03
C GLY A 637 -11.63 -8.59 -5.09
N GLY A 638 -12.95 -8.63 -5.01
CA GLY A 638 -13.79 -7.43 -5.12
C GLY A 638 -15.28 -7.65 -4.87
N LEU A 639 -15.70 -8.76 -4.25
CA LEU A 639 -17.10 -8.99 -3.95
C LEU A 639 -17.40 -8.54 -2.51
N SER A 640 -18.05 -7.38 -2.39
CA SER A 640 -18.61 -6.88 -1.12
C SER A 640 -19.64 -7.85 -0.52
N SER A 641 -19.83 -7.82 0.81
CA SER A 641 -20.89 -8.59 1.50
C SER A 641 -22.30 -8.32 0.95
N SER A 642 -22.57 -7.12 0.45
CA SER A 642 -23.82 -6.75 -0.21
C SER A 642 -24.01 -7.48 -1.55
N VAL A 643 -22.92 -7.77 -2.26
CA VAL A 643 -22.94 -8.49 -3.53
C VAL A 643 -23.19 -9.99 -3.30
N ALA A 644 -22.64 -10.57 -2.23
CA ALA A 644 -22.91 -11.95 -1.82
C ALA A 644 -24.35 -12.17 -1.32
N ASP A 645 -24.93 -11.18 -0.65
CA ASP A 645 -26.35 -11.22 -0.23
C ASP A 645 -27.29 -11.36 -1.43
N VAL A 646 -26.89 -10.82 -2.58
CA VAL A 646 -27.72 -10.75 -3.78
C VAL A 646 -27.43 -11.91 -4.76
N MET A 647 -26.18 -12.34 -4.90
CA MET A 647 -25.78 -13.48 -5.77
C MET A 647 -26.25 -14.84 -5.25
N PHE A 648 -26.34 -14.99 -3.94
CA PHE A 648 -26.77 -16.24 -3.28
C PHE A 648 -28.14 -16.06 -2.59
N GLY A 649 -28.76 -14.90 -2.81
CA GLY A 649 -29.97 -14.38 -2.20
C GLY A 649 -31.25 -14.77 -2.92
N GLY A 650 -31.75 -16.00 -2.78
CA GLY A 650 -33.16 -16.25 -3.13
C GLY A 650 -34.12 -15.33 -2.33
N PRO A 651 -35.36 -15.10 -2.81
CA PRO A 651 -36.37 -14.27 -2.15
C PRO A 651 -36.65 -14.77 -0.73
N PRO A 652 -37.13 -13.91 0.19
CA PRO A 652 -37.59 -14.38 1.49
C PRO A 652 -38.65 -15.45 1.25
N ALA A 653 -38.45 -16.65 1.81
CA ALA A 653 -39.48 -17.67 1.78
C ALA A 653 -40.78 -17.06 2.32
N PRO A 654 -41.95 -17.27 1.68
CA PRO A 654 -43.21 -16.85 2.26
C PRO A 654 -43.26 -17.41 3.69
N ARG A 655 -43.68 -16.57 4.66
CA ARG A 655 -43.86 -16.99 6.05
C ARG A 655 -44.43 -18.40 6.04
N PRO A 656 -43.75 -19.41 6.62
CA PRO A 656 -44.30 -20.74 6.63
C PRO A 656 -45.67 -20.62 7.29
N ALA A 657 -46.70 -21.10 6.59
CA ALA A 657 -47.97 -21.42 7.25
C ALA A 657 -47.61 -22.17 8.54
N PRO A 658 -48.28 -21.90 9.67
CA PRO A 658 -47.91 -22.49 10.95
C PRO A 658 -47.70 -23.98 10.73
N ALA A 659 -46.45 -24.42 10.94
CA ALA A 659 -46.10 -25.82 10.74
C ALA A 659 -47.11 -26.65 11.53
N PRO A 660 -47.59 -27.78 10.96
CA PRO A 660 -48.45 -28.68 11.70
C PRO A 660 -47.78 -28.98 13.04
N GLU A 661 -48.59 -29.01 14.10
CA GLU A 661 -48.14 -29.29 15.48
C GLU A 661 -46.98 -30.28 15.49
N PRO A 662 -45.91 -30.01 16.26
CA PRO A 662 -44.73 -30.85 16.26
C PRO A 662 -45.16 -32.29 16.54
N ALA A 663 -45.02 -33.15 15.52
CA ALA A 663 -45.18 -34.58 15.67
C ALA A 663 -44.37 -34.99 16.90
N ALA A 664 -45.08 -35.64 17.82
CA ALA A 664 -44.65 -35.94 19.18
C ALA A 664 -43.14 -36.20 19.26
N ARG A 665 -42.47 -35.41 20.09
CA ARG A 665 -41.09 -35.68 20.54
C ARG A 665 -40.96 -37.18 20.80
N PRO A 666 -40.02 -37.89 20.14
CA PRO A 666 -39.56 -39.16 20.69
C PRO A 666 -39.06 -38.84 22.10
N ALA A 667 -39.55 -39.62 23.05
CA ALA A 667 -39.37 -39.43 24.47
C ALA A 667 -37.92 -39.06 24.83
N ALA A 668 -37.79 -38.17 25.80
CA ALA A 668 -36.53 -37.71 26.38
C ALA A 668 -35.53 -38.87 26.52
N ALA A 669 -34.47 -38.82 25.71
CA ALA A 669 -33.24 -39.57 25.95
C ALA A 669 -32.51 -38.92 27.15
N PRO A 670 -31.80 -39.72 27.95
CA PRO A 670 -31.54 -39.45 29.36
C PRO A 670 -30.56 -38.29 29.54
N SER A 671 -30.90 -37.37 30.46
CA SER A 671 -30.05 -36.33 31.07
C SER A 671 -28.65 -36.15 30.44
N ASP A 672 -28.58 -35.59 29.24
CA ASP A 672 -27.31 -35.19 28.63
C ASP A 672 -26.80 -33.97 29.43
N PRO A 673 -25.52 -33.94 29.87
CA PRO A 673 -24.99 -32.81 30.62
C PRO A 673 -25.20 -31.52 29.81
N ALA A 674 -25.43 -30.40 30.51
CA ALA A 674 -25.79 -29.11 29.92
C ALA A 674 -24.75 -28.52 28.93
N GLY A 675 -23.70 -29.27 28.56
CA GLY A 675 -22.66 -28.89 27.60
C GLY A 675 -22.14 -30.07 26.76
N ILE A 676 -21.28 -29.75 25.80
CA ILE A 676 -20.57 -30.65 24.88
C ILE A 676 -19.38 -31.26 25.61
N ALA A 677 -19.43 -32.55 25.93
CA ALA A 677 -18.34 -33.23 26.63
C ALA A 677 -17.11 -33.35 25.71
N VAL A 678 -15.98 -32.76 26.13
CA VAL A 678 -14.74 -32.70 25.33
C VAL A 678 -13.57 -33.46 25.96
N GLY A 679 -13.69 -33.86 27.23
CA GLY A 679 -12.66 -34.68 27.88
C GLY A 679 -12.93 -34.94 29.35
N LEU A 680 -12.04 -35.70 29.99
CA LEU A 680 -11.97 -35.86 31.44
C LEU A 680 -10.79 -35.03 31.97
N GLY A 681 -11.01 -34.28 33.04
CA GLY A 681 -9.95 -33.57 33.75
C GLY A 681 -9.02 -34.52 34.51
N PRO A 682 -7.99 -34.01 35.19
CA PRO A 682 -7.02 -34.82 35.94
C PRO A 682 -7.69 -35.62 37.07
N ASP A 683 -8.78 -35.10 37.64
CA ASP A 683 -9.57 -35.73 38.69
C ASP A 683 -10.63 -36.70 38.15
N HIS A 684 -10.56 -37.06 36.86
CA HIS A 684 -11.54 -37.87 36.14
C HIS A 684 -12.96 -37.27 36.08
N GLY A 685 -13.12 -35.99 36.40
CA GLY A 685 -14.38 -35.26 36.22
C GLY A 685 -14.60 -34.85 34.75
N PRO A 686 -15.85 -34.83 34.25
CA PRO A 686 -16.15 -34.42 32.88
C PRO A 686 -15.88 -32.93 32.67
N VAL A 687 -15.16 -32.61 31.58
CA VAL A 687 -14.96 -31.25 31.07
C VAL A 687 -15.89 -31.08 29.87
N ALA A 688 -16.80 -30.12 29.96
CA ALA A 688 -17.77 -29.83 28.92
C ALA A 688 -17.72 -28.36 28.49
N LEU A 689 -17.95 -28.10 27.21
CA LEU A 689 -18.11 -26.77 26.63
C LEU A 689 -19.59 -26.39 26.55
N ASP A 690 -19.92 -25.16 26.92
CA ASP A 690 -21.23 -24.60 26.59
C ASP A 690 -21.31 -24.41 25.06
N PRO A 691 -22.34 -24.94 24.36
CA PRO A 691 -22.54 -24.68 22.94
C PRO A 691 -22.52 -23.19 22.56
N ALA A 692 -22.93 -22.30 23.47
CA ALA A 692 -22.86 -20.85 23.27
C ALA A 692 -21.43 -20.30 23.19
N GLU A 693 -20.44 -20.97 23.80
CA GLU A 693 -19.03 -20.59 23.68
C GLU A 693 -18.45 -20.97 22.32
N LEU A 694 -18.95 -22.05 21.68
CA LEU A 694 -18.52 -22.43 20.32
C LEU A 694 -18.94 -21.39 19.26
N ARG A 695 -20.00 -20.61 19.51
CA ARG A 695 -20.35 -19.45 18.66
C ARG A 695 -19.30 -18.36 18.66
N LYS A 696 -18.48 -18.29 19.71
CA LYS A 696 -17.36 -17.35 19.82
C LYS A 696 -16.06 -17.94 19.27
N HIS A 697 -16.18 -18.99 18.47
CA HIS A 697 -15.11 -19.63 17.70
C HIS A 697 -14.07 -20.36 18.56
N THR A 698 -13.49 -21.40 17.97
CA THR A 698 -12.55 -22.31 18.62
C THR A 698 -11.26 -22.40 17.80
N ALA A 699 -10.12 -22.30 18.45
CA ALA A 699 -8.80 -22.55 17.85
C ALA A 699 -8.17 -23.80 18.48
N ILE A 700 -7.65 -24.71 17.65
CA ILE A 700 -6.99 -25.95 18.07
C ILE A 700 -5.55 -25.91 17.57
N PHE A 701 -4.61 -25.87 18.50
CA PHE A 701 -3.17 -25.82 18.26
C PHE A 701 -2.53 -27.13 18.69
N ALA A 702 -2.23 -28.01 17.74
CA ALA A 702 -1.71 -29.33 18.08
C ALA A 702 -0.89 -29.92 16.92
N GLY A 703 0.26 -30.51 17.23
CA GLY A 703 1.18 -31.08 16.24
C GLY A 703 0.71 -32.43 15.71
N SER A 704 1.39 -32.96 14.70
CA SER A 704 1.11 -34.32 14.20
C SER A 704 1.20 -35.37 15.31
N GLY A 705 0.25 -36.31 15.32
CA GLY A 705 0.14 -37.39 16.32
C GLY A 705 -0.38 -36.98 17.71
N SER A 706 -0.78 -35.72 17.90
CA SER A 706 -1.32 -35.22 19.17
C SER A 706 -2.78 -35.63 19.46
N GLY A 707 -3.50 -36.11 18.43
CA GLY A 707 -4.94 -36.36 18.51
C GLY A 707 -5.82 -35.22 17.97
N LYS A 708 -5.25 -34.21 17.29
CA LYS A 708 -5.97 -33.08 16.66
C LYS A 708 -7.21 -33.52 15.88
N THR A 709 -7.05 -34.45 14.94
CA THR A 709 -8.14 -34.97 14.09
C THR A 709 -9.22 -35.68 14.92
N VAL A 710 -8.82 -36.46 15.93
CA VAL A 710 -9.76 -37.17 16.82
C VAL A 710 -10.60 -36.16 17.62
N LEU A 711 -9.97 -35.09 18.13
CA LEU A 711 -10.67 -34.01 18.83
C LEU A 711 -11.65 -33.27 17.92
N ILE A 712 -11.25 -32.94 16.69
CA ILE A 712 -12.13 -32.31 15.69
C ILE A 712 -13.35 -33.20 15.42
N ARG A 713 -13.12 -34.49 15.16
CA ARG A 713 -14.19 -35.47 14.93
C ARG A 713 -15.14 -35.54 16.11
N ARG A 714 -14.59 -35.67 17.33
CA ARG A 714 -15.41 -35.74 18.54
C ARG A 714 -16.26 -34.49 18.72
N LEU A 715 -15.69 -33.31 18.48
CA LEU A 715 -16.43 -32.04 18.57
C LEU A 715 -17.60 -31.99 17.56
N ILE A 716 -17.37 -32.40 16.31
CA ILE A 716 -18.41 -32.46 15.27
C ILE A 716 -19.50 -33.46 15.65
N GLU A 717 -19.12 -34.67 16.05
CA GLU A 717 -20.05 -35.76 16.41
C GLU A 717 -20.94 -35.38 17.58
N GLU A 718 -20.37 -34.78 18.62
CA GLU A 718 -21.09 -34.28 19.78
C GLU A 718 -22.07 -33.15 19.43
N CYS A 719 -21.71 -32.29 18.49
CA CYS A 719 -22.59 -31.25 17.96
C CYS A 719 -23.73 -31.85 17.12
N ALA A 720 -23.42 -32.83 16.26
CA ALA A 720 -24.39 -33.51 15.40
C ALA A 720 -25.43 -34.30 16.22
N LEU A 721 -25.02 -34.98 17.29
CA LEU A 721 -25.92 -35.64 18.26
C LEU A 721 -26.92 -34.67 18.91
N ARG A 722 -26.61 -33.38 18.91
CA ARG A 722 -27.46 -32.28 19.42
C ARG A 722 -28.24 -31.55 18.32
N GLY A 723 -28.13 -32.00 17.07
CA GLY A 723 -28.83 -31.42 15.92
C GLY A 723 -28.13 -30.22 15.29
N VAL A 724 -26.84 -30.01 15.56
CA VAL A 724 -26.05 -28.92 14.95
C VAL A 724 -25.37 -29.45 13.69
N SER A 725 -25.74 -28.91 12.53
CA SER A 725 -25.11 -29.24 11.26
C SER A 725 -23.76 -28.55 11.07
N ALA A 726 -22.87 -29.16 10.29
CA ALA A 726 -21.51 -28.68 10.07
C ALA A 726 -21.07 -28.76 8.60
N ILE A 727 -20.31 -27.77 8.15
CA ILE A 727 -19.46 -27.83 6.95
C ILE A 727 -18.02 -28.03 7.41
N VAL A 728 -17.34 -29.00 6.81
CA VAL A 728 -15.96 -29.39 7.17
C VAL A 728 -15.07 -29.26 5.94
N LEU A 729 -14.04 -28.42 6.00
CA LEU A 729 -13.01 -28.30 4.97
C LEU A 729 -11.87 -29.24 5.29
N ASP A 730 -11.64 -30.22 4.41
CA ASP A 730 -10.71 -31.33 4.63
C ASP A 730 -9.62 -31.36 3.54
N PRO A 731 -8.51 -30.62 3.74
CA PRO A 731 -7.41 -30.58 2.76
C PRO A 731 -6.63 -31.91 2.67
N ASN A 732 -6.63 -32.71 3.74
CA ASN A 732 -5.79 -33.91 3.88
C ASN A 732 -6.56 -35.24 3.87
N ASN A 733 -7.89 -35.19 3.70
CA ASN A 733 -8.82 -36.33 3.68
C ASN A 733 -9.03 -37.05 5.01
N ASP A 734 -8.53 -36.47 6.10
CA ASP A 734 -8.55 -37.05 7.45
C ASP A 734 -9.96 -37.09 8.06
N LEU A 735 -10.94 -36.39 7.49
CA LEU A 735 -12.30 -36.22 8.02
C LEU A 735 -13.38 -36.86 7.12
N SER A 736 -13.03 -37.29 5.91
CA SER A 736 -13.93 -37.98 4.97
C SER A 736 -14.62 -39.24 5.52
N ARG A 737 -14.03 -39.92 6.52
CA ARG A 737 -14.63 -41.10 7.19
C ARG A 737 -15.57 -40.77 8.35
N LEU A 738 -16.02 -39.52 8.50
CA LEU A 738 -16.97 -39.11 9.56
C LEU A 738 -18.30 -39.87 9.52
N GLY A 739 -18.67 -40.48 8.40
CA GLY A 739 -19.88 -41.31 8.26
C GLY A 739 -19.63 -42.82 8.38
N ALA A 740 -18.40 -43.26 8.64
CA ALA A 740 -18.06 -44.67 8.67
C ALA A 740 -18.11 -45.23 10.11
N ALA A 741 -18.73 -46.39 10.28
CA ALA A 741 -18.71 -47.13 11.54
C ALA A 741 -17.33 -47.74 11.80
N TRP A 742 -16.93 -47.79 13.07
CA TRP A 742 -15.79 -48.60 13.48
C TRP A 742 -16.04 -50.08 13.17
N PRO A 743 -15.06 -50.82 12.62
CA PRO A 743 -15.18 -52.27 12.44
C PRO A 743 -15.35 -53.03 13.76
N GLU A 744 -14.62 -52.60 14.79
CA GLU A 744 -14.67 -53.10 16.16
C GLU A 744 -14.60 -51.91 17.13
N ALA A 745 -15.16 -52.07 18.33
CA ALA A 745 -15.15 -51.00 19.33
C ALA A 745 -13.70 -50.61 19.69
N PRO A 746 -13.27 -49.35 19.50
CA PRO A 746 -11.91 -48.92 19.75
C PRO A 746 -11.60 -48.83 21.25
N SER A 747 -10.33 -49.05 21.60
CA SER A 747 -9.81 -48.69 22.92
C SER A 747 -9.83 -47.18 23.09
N GLY A 748 -10.44 -46.68 24.16
CA GLY A 748 -10.54 -45.23 24.45
C GLY A 748 -11.94 -44.64 24.32
N TRP A 749 -12.95 -45.45 23.99
CA TRP A 749 -14.36 -45.10 24.20
C TRP A 749 -14.70 -45.05 25.69
N TRP A 750 -15.55 -44.10 26.05
CA TRP A 750 -16.14 -44.01 27.37
C TRP A 750 -17.39 -44.89 27.49
N GLU A 751 -17.88 -45.02 28.73
CA GLU A 751 -19.16 -45.65 28.99
C GLU A 751 -20.28 -44.92 28.22
N GLY A 752 -21.05 -45.68 27.45
CA GLY A 752 -22.12 -45.16 26.60
C GLY A 752 -21.72 -44.77 25.17
N ASP A 753 -20.43 -44.66 24.84
CA ASP A 753 -19.99 -44.24 23.49
C ASP A 753 -20.43 -45.22 22.39
N ALA A 754 -20.57 -46.52 22.69
CA ALA A 754 -21.08 -47.49 21.73
C ALA A 754 -22.55 -47.21 21.30
N GLU A 755 -23.37 -46.73 22.23
CA GLU A 755 -24.76 -46.31 21.94
C GLU A 755 -24.77 -44.96 21.21
N ARG A 756 -23.93 -44.01 21.65
CA ARG A 756 -23.79 -42.70 21.01
C ARG A 756 -23.30 -42.82 19.57
N ALA A 757 -22.36 -43.72 19.29
CA ALA A 757 -21.86 -43.99 17.93
C ALA A 757 -22.96 -44.55 17.03
N ARG A 758 -23.76 -45.50 17.53
CA ARG A 758 -24.94 -46.03 16.80
C ARG A 758 -25.97 -44.92 16.54
N THR A 759 -26.26 -44.09 17.54
CA THR A 759 -27.18 -42.96 17.42
C THR A 759 -26.66 -41.93 16.41
N TYR A 760 -25.38 -41.56 16.47
CA TYR A 760 -24.77 -40.60 15.55
C TYR A 760 -24.87 -41.07 14.10
N LEU A 761 -24.51 -42.33 13.80
CA LEU A 761 -24.59 -42.88 12.44
C LEU A 761 -26.04 -43.04 11.94
N ALA A 762 -26.98 -43.37 12.85
CA ALA A 762 -28.38 -43.50 12.51
C ALA A 762 -29.07 -42.14 12.26
N ASP A 763 -28.75 -41.13 13.06
CA ASP A 763 -29.47 -39.86 13.07
C ASP A 763 -28.77 -38.74 12.30
N THR A 764 -27.49 -38.90 11.93
CA THR A 764 -26.74 -37.87 11.18
C THR A 764 -26.66 -38.23 9.70
N ASP A 765 -26.81 -37.22 8.86
CA ASP A 765 -26.58 -37.29 7.42
C ASP A 765 -25.16 -36.81 7.12
N VAL A 766 -24.23 -37.73 6.87
CA VAL A 766 -22.84 -37.40 6.54
C VAL A 766 -22.62 -37.53 5.04
N VAL A 767 -22.26 -36.43 4.38
CA VAL A 767 -22.06 -36.39 2.93
C VAL A 767 -20.66 -35.90 2.61
N VAL A 768 -19.93 -36.64 1.79
CA VAL A 768 -18.61 -36.24 1.29
C VAL A 768 -18.75 -35.64 -0.10
N TRP A 769 -18.29 -34.40 -0.23
CA TRP A 769 -18.28 -33.61 -1.45
C TRP A 769 -16.86 -33.50 -2.00
N THR A 770 -16.72 -33.63 -3.31
CA THR A 770 -15.43 -33.61 -4.01
C THR A 770 -15.50 -32.61 -5.16
N PRO A 771 -15.25 -31.30 -4.90
CA PRO A 771 -15.29 -30.26 -5.94
C PRO A 771 -14.48 -30.69 -7.16
N ASN A 772 -14.97 -30.40 -8.36
CA ASN A 772 -14.26 -30.73 -9.60
C ASN A 772 -13.96 -32.23 -9.87
N ARG A 773 -14.54 -33.18 -9.12
CA ARG A 773 -14.44 -34.63 -9.40
C ARG A 773 -15.80 -35.20 -9.82
N ALA A 774 -16.03 -35.21 -11.13
CA ALA A 774 -17.30 -35.69 -11.71
C ALA A 774 -17.57 -37.19 -11.47
N SER A 775 -16.56 -37.99 -11.12
CA SER A 775 -16.67 -39.42 -10.83
C SER A 775 -17.29 -39.73 -9.46
N ALA A 776 -17.53 -38.72 -8.62
CA ALA A 776 -18.13 -38.86 -7.29
C ALA A 776 -19.24 -37.83 -7.07
N ARG A 777 -19.16 -36.97 -6.03
CA ARG A 777 -20.13 -35.91 -5.75
C ARG A 777 -19.49 -34.53 -6.00
N PRO A 778 -19.48 -34.07 -7.27
CA PRO A 778 -18.90 -32.78 -7.62
C PRO A 778 -19.68 -31.60 -7.04
N LEU A 779 -18.95 -30.65 -6.44
CA LEU A 779 -19.41 -29.29 -6.20
C LEU A 779 -18.91 -28.36 -7.30
N VAL A 780 -19.76 -27.44 -7.75
CA VAL A 780 -19.46 -26.44 -8.78
C VAL A 780 -19.87 -25.04 -8.33
N LEU A 781 -19.16 -24.04 -8.84
CA LEU A 781 -19.47 -22.64 -8.57
C LEU A 781 -20.58 -22.20 -9.52
N GLN A 782 -21.69 -21.69 -8.97
CA GLN A 782 -22.78 -21.10 -9.76
C GLN A 782 -22.74 -19.58 -9.61
N PRO A 783 -22.13 -18.86 -10.57
CA PRO A 783 -22.07 -17.39 -10.52
C PRO A 783 -23.39 -16.73 -10.96
N ILE A 784 -24.30 -17.47 -11.62
CA ILE A 784 -25.61 -16.93 -12.01
C ILE A 784 -26.61 -17.20 -10.88
N PRO A 785 -27.22 -16.16 -10.28
CA PRO A 785 -28.23 -16.32 -9.25
C PRO A 785 -29.54 -16.91 -9.84
N ASP A 786 -30.40 -17.44 -8.97
CA ASP A 786 -31.77 -17.79 -9.35
C ASP A 786 -32.63 -16.53 -9.55
N PHE A 787 -32.51 -15.94 -10.73
CA PHE A 787 -33.26 -14.76 -11.12
C PHE A 787 -34.77 -14.99 -11.13
N ALA A 788 -35.25 -16.22 -11.34
CA ALA A 788 -36.69 -16.51 -11.31
C ALA A 788 -37.25 -16.32 -9.91
N ALA A 789 -36.48 -16.70 -8.90
CA ALA A 789 -36.82 -16.49 -7.51
C ALA A 789 -36.76 -14.98 -7.15
N LEU A 790 -35.75 -14.26 -7.63
CA LEU A 790 -35.64 -12.80 -7.44
C LEU A 790 -36.72 -11.98 -8.16
N ARG A 791 -37.32 -12.54 -9.22
CA ARG A 791 -38.43 -11.90 -9.94
C ARG A 791 -39.75 -11.93 -9.15
N ALA A 792 -39.88 -12.86 -8.20
CA ALA A 792 -41.09 -12.99 -7.40
C ALA A 792 -41.32 -11.73 -6.54
N GLY A 793 -42.50 -11.13 -6.68
CA GLY A 793 -42.85 -9.91 -5.94
C GLY A 793 -42.45 -8.60 -6.60
N MET A 794 -41.86 -8.61 -7.81
CA MET A 794 -41.60 -7.37 -8.58
C MET A 794 -42.86 -6.75 -9.21
N ASP A 795 -44.02 -7.42 -9.12
CA ASP A 795 -45.29 -6.97 -9.68
C ASP A 795 -46.07 -6.12 -8.65
N GLY A 796 -46.33 -4.85 -8.98
CA GLY A 796 -47.02 -3.91 -8.07
C GLY A 796 -46.30 -2.56 -7.93
N ASP A 797 -46.95 -1.59 -7.29
CA ASP A 797 -46.38 -0.25 -7.04
C ASP A 797 -46.16 0.03 -5.54
N ASP A 798 -46.15 -1.03 -4.72
CA ASP A 798 -45.88 -0.93 -3.29
C ASP A 798 -44.37 -0.97 -2.97
N LEU A 799 -44.05 -0.68 -1.71
CA LEU A 799 -42.68 -0.66 -1.21
C LEU A 799 -42.00 -2.02 -1.38
N ASP A 800 -42.73 -3.12 -1.16
CA ASP A 800 -42.22 -4.49 -1.30
C ASP A 800 -41.82 -4.79 -2.75
N ALA A 801 -42.62 -4.36 -3.73
CA ALA A 801 -42.29 -4.49 -5.14
C ALA A 801 -41.12 -3.59 -5.58
N GLN A 802 -40.97 -2.42 -4.97
CA GLN A 802 -39.81 -1.55 -5.22
C GLN A 802 -38.52 -2.19 -4.68
N GLU A 803 -38.54 -2.70 -3.44
CA GLU A 803 -37.39 -3.41 -2.84
C GLU A 803 -37.00 -4.65 -3.66
N ALA A 804 -37.99 -5.41 -4.17
CA ALA A 804 -37.74 -6.55 -5.04
C ALA A 804 -37.05 -6.16 -6.36
N ARG A 805 -37.44 -5.04 -6.97
CA ARG A 805 -36.80 -4.51 -8.20
C ARG A 805 -35.37 -4.04 -7.95
N GLU A 806 -35.12 -3.37 -6.84
CA GLU A 806 -33.78 -2.95 -6.44
C GLU A 806 -32.88 -4.16 -6.17
N GLY A 807 -33.40 -5.18 -5.47
CA GLY A 807 -32.74 -6.47 -5.26
C GLY A 807 -32.36 -7.17 -6.56
N PHE A 808 -33.29 -7.24 -7.52
CA PHE A 808 -33.03 -7.80 -8.85
C PHE A 808 -31.94 -7.03 -9.61
N ALA A 809 -32.00 -5.70 -9.62
CA ALA A 809 -31.02 -4.87 -10.32
C ALA A 809 -29.61 -5.01 -9.72
N MET A 810 -29.50 -5.09 -8.38
CA MET A 810 -28.25 -5.39 -7.70
C MET A 810 -27.70 -6.77 -8.09
N ALA A 811 -28.57 -7.75 -8.35
CA ALA A 811 -28.17 -9.12 -8.69
C ALA A 811 -27.56 -9.20 -10.08
N VAL A 812 -28.15 -8.46 -11.02
CA VAL A 812 -27.62 -8.29 -12.37
C VAL A 812 -26.24 -7.65 -12.32
N GLU A 813 -26.07 -6.54 -11.57
CA GLU A 813 -24.77 -5.84 -11.47
C GLU A 813 -23.69 -6.71 -10.83
N ALA A 814 -24.04 -7.38 -9.73
CA ALA A 814 -23.19 -8.34 -9.05
C ALA A 814 -22.72 -9.49 -9.96
N CYS A 815 -23.66 -10.09 -10.68
CA CYS A 815 -23.38 -11.19 -11.61
C CYS A 815 -22.52 -10.72 -12.78
N ALA A 816 -22.80 -9.54 -13.32
CA ALA A 816 -22.00 -8.94 -14.40
C ALA A 816 -20.55 -8.76 -13.95
N SER A 817 -20.35 -8.16 -12.77
CA SER A 817 -19.02 -7.92 -12.20
C SER A 817 -18.25 -9.23 -11.97
N ALA A 818 -18.90 -10.27 -11.45
CA ALA A 818 -18.28 -11.58 -11.23
C ALA A 818 -17.84 -12.28 -12.53
N LEU A 819 -18.53 -12.00 -13.66
CA LEU A 819 -18.25 -12.61 -14.94
C LEU A 819 -17.27 -11.82 -15.82
N GLU A 820 -16.97 -10.55 -15.51
CA GLU A 820 -16.12 -9.67 -16.34
C GLU A 820 -14.78 -10.31 -16.73
N GLN A 821 -14.11 -10.95 -15.77
CA GLN A 821 -12.81 -11.62 -15.99
C GLN A 821 -12.92 -12.87 -16.85
N HIS A 822 -14.07 -13.55 -16.82
CA HIS A 822 -14.31 -14.78 -17.57
C HIS A 822 -14.76 -14.53 -19.01
N VAL A 823 -15.39 -13.38 -19.27
CA VAL A 823 -15.84 -12.99 -20.62
C VAL A 823 -14.84 -12.09 -21.35
N GLY A 824 -13.73 -11.72 -20.72
CA GLY A 824 -12.67 -10.92 -21.33
C GLY A 824 -13.02 -9.44 -21.47
N VAL A 825 -13.76 -8.87 -20.51
CA VAL A 825 -14.01 -7.43 -20.45
C VAL A 825 -12.69 -6.68 -20.23
N GLY A 826 -12.30 -5.81 -21.15
CA GLY A 826 -11.04 -5.08 -21.06
C GLY A 826 -10.70 -4.20 -22.26
N GLY A 827 -9.57 -3.51 -22.19
CA GLY A 827 -9.09 -2.63 -23.26
C GLY A 827 -9.98 -1.40 -23.51
N ALA A 828 -9.86 -0.81 -24.70
CA ALA A 828 -10.51 0.47 -25.05
C ALA A 828 -12.06 0.40 -25.13
N ARG A 829 -12.65 -0.81 -25.20
CA ARG A 829 -14.11 -1.01 -25.29
C ARG A 829 -14.71 -1.56 -24.00
N ARG A 830 -13.98 -1.48 -22.88
CA ARG A 830 -14.39 -2.03 -21.58
C ARG A 830 -15.81 -1.65 -21.18
N GLU A 831 -16.14 -0.35 -21.22
CA GLU A 831 -17.47 0.12 -20.80
C GLU A 831 -18.60 -0.37 -21.72
N GLN A 832 -18.35 -0.49 -23.03
CA GLN A 832 -19.34 -1.04 -23.97
C GLN A 832 -19.57 -2.55 -23.73
N GLN A 833 -18.50 -3.29 -23.47
CA GLN A 833 -18.58 -4.72 -23.13
C GLN A 833 -19.32 -4.95 -21.81
N ARG A 834 -19.06 -4.14 -20.77
CA ARG A 834 -19.79 -4.18 -19.49
C ARG A 834 -21.27 -3.88 -19.69
N ALA A 835 -21.60 -2.85 -20.46
CA ALA A 835 -22.98 -2.47 -20.74
C ALA A 835 -23.75 -3.60 -21.46
N ILE A 836 -23.15 -4.21 -22.50
CA ILE A 836 -23.76 -5.33 -23.22
C ILE A 836 -23.95 -6.55 -22.30
N LEU A 837 -22.94 -6.90 -21.51
CA LEU A 837 -23.01 -8.02 -20.56
C LEU A 837 -24.16 -7.81 -19.55
N ARG A 838 -24.30 -6.58 -19.03
CA ARG A 838 -25.33 -6.20 -18.08
C ARG A 838 -26.73 -6.22 -18.70
N GLU A 839 -26.92 -5.66 -19.89
CA GLU A 839 -28.21 -5.69 -20.61
C GLU A 839 -28.64 -7.13 -20.90
N ALA A 840 -27.71 -7.96 -21.36
CA ALA A 840 -27.98 -9.37 -21.62
C ALA A 840 -28.32 -10.14 -20.33
N LEU A 841 -27.64 -9.87 -19.21
CA LEU A 841 -27.96 -10.49 -17.91
C LEU A 841 -29.32 -10.05 -17.36
N ASP A 842 -29.65 -8.76 -17.48
CA ASP A 842 -30.94 -8.21 -17.08
C ASP A 842 -32.09 -8.86 -17.87
N ALA A 843 -31.93 -8.97 -19.19
CA ALA A 843 -32.89 -9.64 -20.06
C ALA A 843 -32.96 -11.15 -19.78
N TYR A 844 -31.82 -11.81 -19.61
CA TYR A 844 -31.76 -13.23 -19.25
C TYR A 844 -32.50 -13.50 -17.93
N GLY A 845 -32.30 -12.65 -16.92
CA GLY A 845 -32.99 -12.76 -15.64
C GLY A 845 -34.51 -12.53 -15.76
N ARG A 846 -34.95 -11.61 -16.61
CA ARG A 846 -36.38 -11.32 -16.83
C ARG A 846 -37.09 -12.34 -17.71
N GLU A 847 -36.44 -12.85 -18.76
CA GLU A 847 -37.04 -13.75 -19.75
C GLU A 847 -36.92 -15.22 -19.37
N ILE A 848 -35.74 -15.64 -18.90
CA ILE A 848 -35.40 -17.06 -18.65
C ILE A 848 -35.36 -17.35 -17.16
N GLY A 849 -34.63 -16.55 -16.39
CA GLY A 849 -34.57 -16.60 -14.93
C GLY A 849 -33.84 -17.81 -14.32
N ARG A 850 -33.23 -18.69 -15.13
CA ARG A 850 -32.60 -19.93 -14.63
C ARG A 850 -31.17 -19.68 -14.13
N ALA A 851 -30.78 -20.31 -13.03
CA ALA A 851 -29.40 -20.32 -12.53
C ALA A 851 -28.48 -21.24 -13.38
N ASP A 852 -28.25 -20.88 -14.65
CA ASP A 852 -27.46 -21.68 -15.59
C ASP A 852 -26.54 -20.81 -16.48
N ILE A 853 -25.25 -20.82 -16.16
CA ILE A 853 -24.21 -20.09 -16.89
C ILE A 853 -24.03 -20.54 -18.34
N ARG A 854 -24.32 -21.81 -18.67
CA ARG A 854 -24.23 -22.31 -20.04
C ARG A 854 -25.40 -21.81 -20.87
N ALA A 855 -26.60 -21.79 -20.27
CA ALA A 855 -27.77 -21.20 -20.91
C ALA A 855 -27.60 -19.69 -21.10
N PHE A 856 -26.99 -18.98 -20.14
CA PHE A 856 -26.65 -17.57 -20.32
C PHE A 856 -25.61 -17.35 -21.42
N ALA A 857 -24.55 -18.16 -21.49
CA ALA A 857 -23.55 -18.05 -22.55
C ALA A 857 -24.16 -18.24 -23.95
N ALA A 858 -25.13 -19.14 -24.09
CA ALA A 858 -25.90 -19.30 -25.33
C ALA A 858 -26.77 -18.07 -25.62
N PHE A 859 -27.48 -17.57 -24.61
CA PHE A 859 -28.33 -16.37 -24.72
C PHE A 859 -27.51 -15.12 -25.11
N LEU A 860 -26.34 -14.91 -24.51
CA LEU A 860 -25.42 -13.83 -24.84
C LEU A 860 -24.88 -13.94 -26.27
N GLY A 861 -24.72 -15.15 -26.80
CA GLY A 861 -24.27 -15.39 -28.17
C GLY A 861 -25.30 -15.00 -29.24
N GLU A 862 -26.58 -15.00 -28.88
CA GLU A 862 -27.70 -14.54 -29.71
C GLU A 862 -28.06 -13.06 -29.48
N TRP A 863 -27.31 -12.36 -28.62
CA TRP A 863 -27.56 -10.96 -28.30
C TRP A 863 -27.01 -10.04 -29.40
N ASP A 864 -27.81 -9.06 -29.82
CA ASP A 864 -27.50 -8.19 -30.95
C ASP A 864 -28.00 -6.75 -30.72
N SER A 865 -27.79 -5.89 -31.71
CA SER A 865 -28.22 -4.49 -31.68
C SER A 865 -29.74 -4.28 -31.74
N THR A 866 -30.53 -5.33 -32.01
CA THR A 866 -32.00 -5.25 -31.94
C THR A 866 -32.51 -5.37 -30.50
N ARG A 867 -31.71 -5.98 -29.63
CA ARG A 867 -32.01 -6.21 -28.21
C ARG A 867 -31.17 -5.35 -27.26
N SER A 868 -30.04 -4.83 -27.72
CA SER A 868 -29.18 -3.91 -26.97
C SER A 868 -29.46 -2.45 -27.29
N THR A 869 -29.19 -1.54 -26.34
CA THR A 869 -29.17 -0.10 -26.64
C THR A 869 -27.92 0.33 -27.45
N LEU A 870 -26.94 -0.57 -27.60
CA LEU A 870 -25.67 -0.31 -28.25
C LEU A 870 -25.57 -1.04 -29.60
N GLY A 871 -25.37 -0.28 -30.68
CA GLY A 871 -25.15 -0.84 -32.02
C GLY A 871 -23.88 -1.72 -32.15
N SER A 872 -22.95 -1.64 -31.20
CA SER A 872 -21.76 -2.50 -31.13
C SER A 872 -22.06 -3.94 -30.67
N ALA A 873 -23.28 -4.21 -30.18
CA ALA A 873 -23.67 -5.53 -29.68
C ALA A 873 -23.53 -6.65 -30.72
N ASP A 874 -23.81 -6.37 -32.00
CA ASP A 874 -23.68 -7.34 -33.11
C ASP A 874 -22.30 -7.99 -33.20
N LYS A 875 -21.26 -7.28 -32.76
CA LYS A 875 -19.87 -7.76 -32.78
C LYS A 875 -19.36 -8.20 -31.42
N LEU A 876 -19.67 -7.42 -30.38
CA LEU A 876 -19.11 -7.64 -29.06
C LEU A 876 -19.82 -8.76 -28.28
N ALA A 877 -21.13 -8.93 -28.41
CA ALA A 877 -21.83 -9.96 -27.64
C ALA A 877 -21.44 -11.40 -28.03
N PRO A 878 -21.30 -11.75 -29.34
CA PRO A 878 -20.77 -13.05 -29.74
C PRO A 878 -19.32 -13.29 -29.25
N GLU A 879 -18.48 -12.24 -29.20
CA GLU A 879 -17.12 -12.33 -28.67
C GLU A 879 -17.10 -12.61 -27.17
N LEU A 880 -17.92 -11.89 -26.39
CA LEU A 880 -18.08 -12.12 -24.95
C LEU A 880 -18.64 -13.52 -24.67
N ALA A 881 -19.61 -13.98 -25.45
CA ALA A 881 -20.16 -15.33 -25.34
C ALA A 881 -19.12 -16.41 -25.66
N ALA A 882 -18.31 -16.23 -26.70
CA ALA A 882 -17.24 -17.16 -27.05
C ALA A 882 -16.17 -17.24 -25.95
N ASN A 883 -15.79 -16.10 -25.36
CA ASN A 883 -14.86 -16.05 -24.23
C ASN A 883 -15.44 -16.75 -23.00
N LEU A 884 -16.72 -16.53 -22.69
CA LEU A 884 -17.40 -17.23 -21.59
C LEU A 884 -17.44 -18.75 -21.83
N GLN A 885 -17.74 -19.19 -23.05
CA GLN A 885 -17.71 -20.61 -23.40
C GLN A 885 -16.31 -21.21 -23.28
N ALA A 886 -15.27 -20.48 -23.69
CA ALA A 886 -13.89 -20.88 -23.51
C ALA A 886 -13.53 -20.99 -22.02
N ALA A 887 -13.95 -20.03 -21.19
CA ALA A 887 -13.77 -20.08 -19.74
C ALA A 887 -14.47 -21.28 -19.11
N LEU A 888 -15.68 -21.63 -19.54
CA LEU A 888 -16.43 -22.80 -19.08
C LEU A 888 -15.79 -24.14 -19.50
N ILE A 889 -15.04 -24.15 -20.61
CA ILE A 889 -14.27 -25.33 -21.04
C ILE A 889 -12.97 -25.44 -20.23
N ASN A 890 -12.27 -24.32 -20.05
CA ASN A 890 -10.95 -24.27 -19.43
C ASN A 890 -11.01 -24.29 -17.89
N ASN A 891 -12.14 -23.93 -17.28
CA ASN A 891 -12.34 -23.93 -15.84
C ASN A 891 -13.46 -24.91 -15.44
N PRO A 892 -13.09 -26.16 -15.11
CA PRO A 892 -14.02 -27.18 -14.64
C PRO A 892 -14.83 -26.84 -13.39
N LEU A 893 -14.40 -25.89 -12.55
CA LEU A 893 -15.22 -25.43 -11.41
C LEU A 893 -16.36 -24.50 -11.84
N LEU A 894 -16.19 -23.78 -12.94
CA LEU A 894 -17.17 -22.85 -13.49
C LEU A 894 -18.11 -23.55 -14.48
N GLY A 895 -17.56 -24.47 -15.29
CA GLY A 895 -18.32 -25.21 -16.31
C GLY A 895 -18.63 -26.67 -15.97
N GLY A 896 -18.22 -27.17 -14.80
CA GLY A 896 -18.46 -28.55 -14.40
C GLY A 896 -19.95 -28.90 -14.28
N ARG A 897 -20.27 -30.19 -14.35
CA ARG A 897 -21.59 -30.70 -13.95
C ARG A 897 -21.49 -31.16 -12.50
N GLY A 898 -22.33 -30.61 -11.62
CA GLY A 898 -22.36 -30.98 -10.21
C GLY A 898 -23.36 -30.15 -9.41
N GLU A 899 -23.39 -30.41 -8.12
CA GLU A 899 -24.23 -29.66 -7.17
C GLU A 899 -23.67 -28.25 -6.98
N ALA A 900 -24.54 -27.24 -6.93
CA ALA A 900 -24.12 -25.89 -6.63
C ALA A 900 -23.52 -25.80 -5.22
N VAL A 901 -22.54 -24.93 -5.03
CA VAL A 901 -22.10 -24.56 -3.67
C VAL A 901 -23.19 -23.71 -3.01
N ASP A 902 -24.18 -24.39 -2.42
CA ASP A 902 -25.29 -23.78 -1.68
C ASP A 902 -25.27 -24.20 -0.20
N PRO A 903 -25.10 -23.25 0.73
CA PRO A 903 -25.19 -23.52 2.17
C PRO A 903 -26.48 -24.25 2.59
N ALA A 904 -27.61 -24.03 1.92
CA ALA A 904 -28.85 -24.73 2.23
C ALA A 904 -28.71 -26.24 2.01
N THR A 905 -28.17 -26.65 0.85
CA THR A 905 -27.85 -28.06 0.56
C THR A 905 -26.80 -28.62 1.53
N LEU A 906 -25.80 -27.81 1.88
CA LEU A 906 -24.67 -28.25 2.70
C LEU A 906 -25.00 -28.37 4.20
N LEU A 907 -26.03 -27.69 4.71
CA LEU A 907 -26.37 -27.66 6.14
C LEU A 907 -27.74 -28.27 6.49
N THR A 908 -28.61 -28.54 5.51
CA THR A 908 -29.94 -29.10 5.77
C THR A 908 -29.89 -30.63 5.83
N PRO A 909 -30.27 -31.27 6.95
CA PRO A 909 -30.32 -32.73 7.03
C PRO A 909 -31.37 -33.32 6.10
N ALA A 910 -31.14 -34.54 5.59
CA ALA A 910 -32.18 -35.31 4.92
C ALA A 910 -33.36 -35.62 5.85
N ASP A 911 -34.54 -35.92 5.27
CA ASP A 911 -35.74 -36.23 6.04
C ASP A 911 -35.50 -37.36 7.05
N GLY A 912 -35.94 -37.15 8.30
CA GLY A 912 -35.74 -38.09 9.41
C GLY A 912 -34.35 -38.03 10.06
N LYS A 913 -33.40 -37.25 9.54
CA LYS A 913 -32.09 -37.01 10.15
C LYS A 913 -32.09 -35.75 11.01
N ARG A 914 -31.30 -35.76 12.07
CA ARG A 914 -31.21 -34.69 13.06
C ARG A 914 -30.19 -33.61 12.70
N ALA A 915 -29.11 -33.96 11.99
CA ALA A 915 -28.04 -33.05 11.59
C ALA A 915 -27.41 -33.45 10.26
N ARG A 916 -26.87 -32.47 9.53
CA ARG A 916 -26.06 -32.65 8.31
C ARG A 916 -24.59 -32.38 8.61
N VAL A 917 -23.71 -33.29 8.21
CA VAL A 917 -22.26 -33.07 8.20
C VAL A 917 -21.76 -33.16 6.77
N SER A 918 -21.51 -32.01 6.15
CA SER A 918 -20.96 -31.92 4.79
C SER A 918 -19.43 -31.81 4.86
N VAL A 919 -18.74 -32.88 4.50
CA VAL A 919 -17.27 -32.91 4.40
C VAL A 919 -16.86 -32.57 2.99
N ILE A 920 -16.17 -31.46 2.80
CA ILE A 920 -15.65 -31.01 1.50
C ILE A 920 -14.17 -31.38 1.42
N SER A 921 -13.89 -32.44 0.66
CA SER A 921 -12.53 -32.89 0.36
C SER A 921 -11.93 -32.05 -0.75
N LEU A 922 -10.76 -31.45 -0.52
CA LEU A 922 -10.12 -30.55 -1.49
C LEU A 922 -9.26 -31.28 -2.55
N ILE A 923 -9.36 -32.60 -2.67
CA ILE A 923 -8.59 -33.44 -3.63
C ILE A 923 -8.84 -33.10 -5.09
N GLY A 924 -9.98 -32.50 -5.42
CA GLY A 924 -10.28 -32.04 -6.77
C GLY A 924 -9.78 -30.64 -7.09
N LEU A 925 -9.16 -29.98 -6.11
CA LEU A 925 -8.61 -28.62 -6.21
C LEU A 925 -7.10 -28.64 -5.96
N PRO A 926 -6.29 -29.29 -6.84
CA PRO A 926 -4.86 -29.39 -6.65
C PRO A 926 -4.15 -28.03 -6.78
N ASP A 927 -4.73 -27.12 -7.57
CA ASP A 927 -4.23 -25.76 -7.70
C ASP A 927 -4.60 -24.92 -6.46
N GLU A 928 -3.58 -24.27 -5.88
CA GLU A 928 -3.74 -23.48 -4.67
C GLU A 928 -4.67 -22.29 -4.91
N THR A 929 -4.56 -21.60 -6.05
CA THR A 929 -5.40 -20.43 -6.34
C THR A 929 -6.87 -20.81 -6.51
N GLN A 930 -7.12 -21.94 -7.18
CA GLN A 930 -8.44 -22.52 -7.34
C GLN A 930 -9.06 -22.89 -5.98
N ARG A 931 -8.26 -23.50 -5.09
CA ARG A 931 -8.67 -23.83 -3.71
C ARG A 931 -9.04 -22.57 -2.93
N GLN A 932 -8.20 -21.54 -2.96
CA GLN A 932 -8.44 -20.27 -2.28
C GLN A 932 -9.72 -19.60 -2.78
N THR A 933 -9.93 -19.57 -4.09
CA THR A 933 -11.12 -18.97 -4.71
C THR A 933 -12.39 -19.73 -4.32
N PHE A 934 -12.36 -21.06 -4.38
CA PHE A 934 -13.50 -21.91 -3.99
C PHE A 934 -13.88 -21.69 -2.52
N VAL A 935 -12.90 -21.71 -1.61
CA VAL A 935 -13.14 -21.53 -0.18
C VAL A 935 -13.69 -20.12 0.10
N ALA A 936 -13.13 -19.08 -0.54
CA ALA A 936 -13.62 -17.71 -0.38
C ALA A 936 -15.11 -17.58 -0.79
N GLN A 937 -15.48 -18.16 -1.93
CA GLN A 937 -16.86 -18.10 -2.42
C GLN A 937 -17.83 -18.87 -1.52
N LEU A 938 -17.46 -20.08 -1.07
CA LEU A 938 -18.24 -20.85 -0.10
C LEU A 938 -18.47 -20.06 1.19
N GLN A 939 -17.42 -19.42 1.72
CA GLN A 939 -17.49 -18.64 2.97
C GLN A 939 -18.40 -17.42 2.83
N LEU A 940 -18.34 -16.72 1.70
CA LEU A 940 -19.21 -15.58 1.39
C LEU A 940 -20.66 -16.02 1.21
N ALA A 941 -20.91 -17.11 0.48
CA ALA A 941 -22.25 -17.70 0.34
C ALA A 941 -22.82 -18.09 1.70
N LEU A 942 -22.02 -18.74 2.54
CA LEU A 942 -22.40 -19.10 3.90
C LEU A 942 -22.71 -17.86 4.76
N PHE A 943 -21.92 -16.80 4.67
CA PHE A 943 -22.17 -15.56 5.41
C PHE A 943 -23.51 -14.91 5.03
N SER A 944 -23.81 -14.85 3.73
CA SER A 944 -25.10 -14.37 3.22
C SER A 944 -26.26 -15.24 3.70
N TRP A 945 -26.09 -16.56 3.69
CA TRP A 945 -27.13 -17.49 4.11
C TRP A 945 -27.46 -17.39 5.61
N ILE A 946 -26.45 -17.32 6.49
CA ILE A 946 -26.68 -17.21 7.95
C ILE A 946 -27.29 -15.86 8.35
N LYS A 947 -27.08 -14.79 7.59
CA LYS A 947 -27.74 -13.48 7.81
C LYS A 947 -29.25 -13.58 7.62
N ARG A 948 -29.68 -14.35 6.61
CA ARG A 948 -31.09 -14.59 6.29
C ARG A 948 -31.71 -15.69 7.16
N HIS A 949 -30.89 -16.60 7.67
CA HIS A 949 -31.29 -17.70 8.54
C HIS A 949 -30.55 -17.62 9.88
N PRO A 950 -30.73 -16.56 10.69
CA PRO A 950 -30.05 -16.46 11.97
C PRO A 950 -30.54 -17.59 12.89
N ALA A 951 -29.63 -18.12 13.70
CA ALA A 951 -29.93 -19.27 14.57
C ALA A 951 -31.00 -19.00 15.67
N GLY A 952 -31.42 -17.74 15.85
CA GLY A 952 -32.39 -17.33 16.87
C GLY A 952 -31.95 -17.72 18.28
N ASP A 953 -32.89 -18.26 19.06
CA ASP A 953 -32.70 -18.67 20.47
C ASP A 953 -31.89 -19.95 20.65
N ARG A 954 -31.49 -20.64 19.57
CA ARG A 954 -30.56 -21.79 19.70
C ARG A 954 -29.29 -21.31 20.39
N PRO A 955 -28.52 -22.16 21.09
CA PRO A 955 -27.22 -21.77 21.65
C PRO A 955 -26.07 -21.90 20.63
N LEU A 956 -26.23 -22.73 19.60
CA LEU A 956 -25.35 -22.86 18.43
C LEU A 956 -26.22 -23.25 17.23
N GLY A 957 -26.07 -22.55 16.10
CA GLY A 957 -26.84 -22.84 14.89
C GLY A 957 -26.16 -23.87 14.02
N TRP A 958 -24.91 -23.58 13.64
CA TRP A 958 -24.12 -24.36 12.70
C TRP A 958 -22.63 -24.25 13.01
N LEU A 959 -21.83 -25.14 12.42
CA LEU A 959 -20.37 -25.10 12.48
C LEU A 959 -19.73 -24.99 11.10
N LEU A 960 -18.68 -24.19 11.00
CA LEU A 960 -17.70 -24.25 9.91
C LEU A 960 -16.35 -24.70 10.50
N VAL A 961 -15.88 -25.86 10.06
CA VAL A 961 -14.63 -26.48 10.54
C VAL A 961 -13.57 -26.38 9.45
N MET A 962 -12.41 -25.87 9.81
CA MET A 962 -11.26 -25.70 8.93
C MET A 962 -10.06 -26.46 9.51
N ASP A 963 -9.75 -27.62 8.94
CA ASP A 963 -8.49 -28.29 9.25
C ASP A 963 -7.35 -27.68 8.43
N GLU A 964 -6.15 -27.68 9.01
CA GLU A 964 -4.98 -26.93 8.51
C GLU A 964 -5.30 -25.48 8.13
N ALA A 965 -6.00 -24.77 9.04
CA ALA A 965 -6.53 -23.43 8.80
C ALA A 965 -5.48 -22.39 8.34
N GLN A 966 -4.19 -22.61 8.60
CA GLN A 966 -3.10 -21.76 8.09
C GLN A 966 -2.95 -21.82 6.56
N GLN A 967 -3.45 -22.88 5.90
CA GLN A 967 -3.46 -22.96 4.43
C GLN A 967 -4.52 -22.01 3.84
N ILE A 968 -5.63 -21.82 4.57
CA ILE A 968 -6.79 -21.01 4.18
C ILE A 968 -6.55 -19.53 4.58
N ALA A 969 -6.24 -19.28 5.85
CA ALA A 969 -6.03 -17.94 6.40
C ALA A 969 -4.65 -17.82 7.08
N PRO A 970 -3.56 -17.76 6.29
CA PRO A 970 -2.20 -17.60 6.81
C PRO A 970 -2.00 -16.24 7.51
N SER A 971 -1.01 -16.17 8.42
CA SER A 971 -0.57 -14.92 9.07
C SER A 971 0.28 -13.99 8.19
N GLY A 972 0.85 -14.52 7.10
CA GLY A 972 1.71 -13.78 6.17
C GLY A 972 0.94 -13.17 4.98
N ALA A 973 1.30 -13.57 3.76
CA ALA A 973 0.66 -13.07 2.54
C ALA A 973 -0.85 -13.32 2.55
N VAL A 974 -1.64 -12.25 2.37
CA VAL A 974 -3.11 -12.32 2.32
C VAL A 974 -3.53 -13.10 1.09
N LYS A 975 -4.26 -14.20 1.29
CA LYS A 975 -4.87 -15.00 0.21
C LYS A 975 -6.34 -14.60 0.02
N PRO A 976 -6.97 -14.89 -1.14
CA PRO A 976 -8.39 -14.60 -1.36
C PRO A 976 -9.34 -15.15 -0.27
N SER A 977 -9.05 -16.33 0.30
CA SER A 977 -9.89 -16.88 1.39
C SER A 977 -9.58 -16.29 2.78
N THR A 978 -8.49 -15.54 2.93
CA THR A 978 -8.12 -14.91 4.21
C THR A 978 -9.11 -13.82 4.59
N GLU A 979 -9.48 -12.95 3.66
CA GLU A 979 -10.41 -11.83 3.92
C GLU A 979 -11.83 -12.32 4.26
N SER A 980 -12.33 -13.30 3.50
CA SER A 980 -13.64 -13.92 3.75
C SER A 980 -13.66 -14.70 5.08
N THR A 981 -12.55 -15.34 5.45
CA THR A 981 -12.41 -15.98 6.77
C THR A 981 -12.43 -14.95 7.90
N LEU A 982 -11.75 -13.81 7.74
CA LEU A 982 -11.75 -12.72 8.73
C LEU A 982 -13.13 -12.08 8.89
N LEU A 983 -13.88 -11.93 7.79
CA LEU A 983 -15.27 -11.47 7.81
C LEU A 983 -16.15 -12.41 8.65
N LEU A 984 -16.05 -13.72 8.41
CA LEU A 984 -16.79 -14.71 9.20
C LEU A 984 -16.37 -14.70 10.68
N ALA A 985 -15.06 -14.70 10.96
CA ALA A 985 -14.54 -14.72 12.33
C ALA A 985 -14.91 -13.47 13.15
N SER A 986 -15.15 -12.33 12.50
CA SER A 986 -15.55 -11.10 13.19
C SER A 986 -17.06 -10.95 13.35
N GLN A 987 -17.85 -11.46 12.40
CA GLN A 987 -19.29 -11.16 12.34
C GLN A 987 -20.21 -12.36 12.52
N ALA A 988 -19.79 -13.59 12.22
CA ALA A 988 -20.70 -14.73 12.12
C ALA A 988 -21.30 -15.15 13.48
N ARG A 989 -20.63 -14.80 14.59
CA ARG A 989 -21.12 -15.01 15.96
C ARG A 989 -22.54 -14.49 16.18
N LYS A 990 -22.88 -13.31 15.64
CA LYS A 990 -24.20 -12.67 15.86
C LYS A 990 -25.35 -13.43 15.16
N TYR A 991 -25.02 -14.23 14.15
CA TYR A 991 -25.97 -15.05 13.39
C TYR A 991 -25.98 -16.52 13.86
N GLY A 992 -25.10 -16.86 14.80
CA GLY A 992 -25.08 -18.16 15.47
C GLY A 992 -24.25 -19.25 14.78
N LEU A 993 -23.36 -18.88 13.85
CA LEU A 993 -22.35 -19.77 13.27
C LEU A 993 -21.09 -19.80 14.15
N GLY A 994 -20.69 -21.00 14.59
CA GLY A 994 -19.39 -21.25 15.22
C GLY A 994 -18.32 -21.61 14.19
N LEU A 995 -17.09 -21.18 14.42
CA LEU A 995 -15.95 -21.52 13.56
C LEU A 995 -14.94 -22.33 14.37
N VAL A 996 -14.38 -23.37 13.78
CA VAL A 996 -13.34 -24.21 14.38
C VAL A 996 -12.11 -24.17 13.48
N PHE A 997 -11.02 -23.60 13.97
CA PHE A 997 -9.75 -23.49 13.27
C PHE A 997 -8.76 -24.46 13.87
N ALA A 998 -8.27 -25.43 13.09
CA ALA A 998 -7.27 -26.36 13.56
C ALA A 998 -5.95 -26.17 12.81
N THR A 999 -4.85 -26.07 13.53
CA THR A 999 -3.52 -25.85 12.94
C THR A 999 -2.42 -26.51 13.75
N GLN A 1000 -1.38 -26.97 13.05
CA GLN A 1000 -0.14 -27.44 13.67
C GLN A 1000 0.85 -26.29 13.93
N ALA A 1001 0.62 -25.12 13.33
CA ALA A 1001 1.51 -23.97 13.37
C ALA A 1001 0.80 -22.77 14.01
N PRO A 1002 0.91 -22.57 15.34
CA PRO A 1002 0.18 -21.51 16.04
C PRO A 1002 0.45 -20.09 15.49
N LYS A 1003 1.69 -19.79 15.06
CA LYS A 1003 2.06 -18.51 14.41
C LYS A 1003 1.73 -18.46 12.91
N GLY A 1004 1.31 -19.58 12.31
CA GLY A 1004 0.97 -19.66 10.89
C GLY A 1004 -0.46 -19.24 10.59
N LEU A 1005 -1.34 -19.23 11.60
CA LEU A 1005 -2.73 -18.78 11.47
C LEU A 1005 -2.82 -17.28 11.74
N HIS A 1006 -3.63 -16.56 10.98
CA HIS A 1006 -3.78 -15.11 11.10
C HIS A 1006 -4.17 -14.64 12.52
N ASP A 1007 -3.48 -13.64 13.06
CA ASP A 1007 -3.62 -13.19 14.46
C ASP A 1007 -5.04 -12.75 14.83
N LYS A 1008 -5.72 -12.01 13.94
CA LYS A 1008 -7.14 -11.65 14.13
C LYS A 1008 -8.07 -12.86 14.29
N ILE A 1009 -7.79 -14.01 13.68
CA ILE A 1009 -8.59 -15.23 13.87
C ILE A 1009 -8.36 -15.80 15.27
N VAL A 1010 -7.09 -15.85 15.69
CA VAL A 1010 -6.70 -16.28 17.04
C VAL A 1010 -7.31 -15.37 18.11
N GLY A 1011 -7.29 -14.05 17.88
CA GLY A 1011 -7.88 -13.06 18.79
C GLY A 1011 -9.41 -13.15 18.89
N ASN A 1012 -10.09 -13.46 17.78
CA ASN A 1012 -11.56 -13.62 17.77
C ASN A 1012 -12.02 -15.01 18.25
N SER A 1013 -11.11 -15.95 18.51
CA SER A 1013 -11.43 -17.26 19.05
C SER A 1013 -11.50 -17.21 20.58
N ALA A 1014 -12.65 -17.53 21.15
CA ALA A 1014 -12.84 -17.54 22.61
C ALA A 1014 -12.25 -18.80 23.26
N THR A 1015 -12.34 -19.93 22.57
CA THR A 1015 -11.98 -21.25 23.10
C THR A 1015 -10.72 -21.75 22.43
N HIS A 1016 -9.67 -22.05 23.19
CA HIS A 1016 -8.41 -22.58 22.65
C HIS A 1016 -8.12 -23.98 23.19
N PHE A 1017 -7.79 -24.91 22.31
CA PHE A 1017 -7.21 -26.21 22.66
C PHE A 1017 -5.72 -26.21 22.31
N TYR A 1018 -4.89 -26.68 23.23
CA TYR A 1018 -3.45 -26.83 23.04
C TYR A 1018 -3.06 -28.29 23.28
N GLY A 1019 -2.75 -29.00 22.21
CA GLY A 1019 -2.27 -30.38 22.26
C GLY A 1019 -0.75 -30.46 22.27
N LYS A 1020 -0.22 -31.68 22.19
CA LYS A 1020 1.23 -31.90 22.06
C LYS A 1020 1.77 -31.17 20.83
N LEU A 1021 2.80 -30.34 21.02
CA LEU A 1021 3.58 -29.68 19.97
C LEU A 1021 5.02 -30.16 20.07
N ASN A 1022 5.64 -30.51 18.94
CA ASN A 1022 6.96 -31.13 18.91
C ASN A 1022 8.10 -30.10 18.75
N ALA A 1023 7.83 -28.98 18.07
CA ALA A 1023 8.86 -27.96 17.82
C ALA A 1023 8.91 -26.94 18.97
N PRO A 1024 10.10 -26.58 19.50
CA PRO A 1024 10.25 -25.58 20.56
C PRO A 1024 9.61 -24.23 20.23
N VAL A 1025 9.70 -23.78 18.98
CA VAL A 1025 9.08 -22.52 18.51
C VAL A 1025 7.55 -22.58 18.58
N GLN A 1026 6.95 -23.71 18.21
CA GLN A 1026 5.50 -23.90 18.30
C GLN A 1026 5.05 -24.01 19.77
N ILE A 1027 5.81 -24.72 20.60
CA ILE A 1027 5.59 -24.80 22.05
C ILE A 1027 5.60 -23.40 22.68
N GLN A 1028 6.60 -22.59 22.34
CA GLN A 1028 6.70 -21.23 22.87
C GLN A 1028 5.54 -20.37 22.37
N ALA A 1029 5.20 -20.44 21.09
CA ALA A 1029 4.05 -19.72 20.54
C ALA A 1029 2.73 -20.08 21.24
N ALA A 1030 2.48 -21.37 21.50
CA ALA A 1030 1.32 -21.82 22.23
C ALA A 1030 1.29 -21.28 23.67
N LYS A 1031 2.45 -21.26 24.36
CA LYS A 1031 2.58 -20.67 25.69
C LYS A 1031 2.29 -19.17 25.69
N ASP A 1032 2.82 -18.44 24.70
CA ASP A 1032 2.61 -16.99 24.57
C ASP A 1032 1.11 -16.69 24.34
N LEU A 1033 0.46 -17.45 23.45
CA LEU A 1033 -0.98 -17.33 23.19
C LEU A 1033 -1.84 -17.63 24.43
N ALA A 1034 -1.47 -18.64 25.22
CA ALA A 1034 -2.19 -18.94 26.46
C ALA A 1034 -1.94 -17.86 27.52
N ALA A 1035 -0.70 -17.39 27.66
CA ALA A 1035 -0.32 -16.35 28.62
C ALA A 1035 -1.02 -15.01 28.32
N ALA A 1036 -1.17 -14.65 27.05
CA ALA A 1036 -1.93 -13.47 26.62
C ALA A 1036 -3.39 -13.50 27.09
N ARG A 1037 -3.92 -14.69 27.39
CA ARG A 1037 -5.29 -14.91 27.90
C ARG A 1037 -5.33 -15.21 29.40
N GLY A 1038 -4.21 -15.06 30.12
CA GLY A 1038 -4.09 -15.37 31.55
C GLY A 1038 -3.88 -16.84 31.89
N GLY A 1039 -3.81 -17.72 30.89
CA GLY A 1039 -3.62 -19.16 31.04
C GLY A 1039 -2.15 -19.58 31.12
N ARG A 1040 -1.90 -20.79 31.62
CA ARG A 1040 -0.57 -21.41 31.71
C ARG A 1040 -0.56 -22.82 31.13
N LEU A 1041 0.47 -23.14 30.34
CA LEU A 1041 0.63 -24.43 29.67
C LEU A 1041 1.89 -25.14 30.20
N ASP A 1042 1.79 -25.66 31.42
CA ASP A 1042 2.90 -26.36 32.07
C ASP A 1042 3.11 -27.73 31.41
N GLY A 1043 4.31 -28.00 30.89
CA GLY A 1043 4.64 -29.33 30.33
C GLY A 1043 3.95 -29.71 29.01
N ILE A 1044 3.48 -28.75 28.19
CA ILE A 1044 2.84 -29.03 26.89
C ILE A 1044 3.63 -29.98 25.95
N GLY A 1045 4.97 -29.92 25.96
CA GLY A 1045 5.81 -30.81 25.15
C GLY A 1045 5.79 -32.27 25.59
N GLY A 1046 5.36 -32.55 26.83
CA GLY A 1046 5.26 -33.89 27.41
C GLY A 1046 3.85 -34.49 27.37
N LEU A 1047 2.87 -33.83 26.74
CA LEU A 1047 1.51 -34.34 26.62
C LEU A 1047 1.47 -35.64 25.79
N GLY A 1048 0.62 -36.58 26.19
CA GLY A 1048 0.30 -37.77 25.40
C GLY A 1048 -0.63 -37.45 24.23
N ALA A 1049 -0.84 -38.42 23.34
CA ALA A 1049 -1.88 -38.31 22.33
C ALA A 1049 -3.26 -38.30 23.02
N GLY A 1050 -4.15 -37.40 22.61
CA GLY A 1050 -5.46 -37.21 23.24
C GLY A 1050 -5.46 -36.32 24.48
N ASP A 1051 -4.28 -35.91 24.98
CA ASP A 1051 -4.18 -34.92 26.06
C ASP A 1051 -4.13 -33.50 25.52
N PHE A 1052 -4.96 -32.62 26.07
CA PHE A 1052 -5.04 -31.21 25.69
C PHE A 1052 -5.10 -30.30 26.92
N TYR A 1053 -4.65 -29.07 26.75
CA TYR A 1053 -5.09 -27.96 27.59
C TYR A 1053 -6.24 -27.22 26.90
N LEU A 1054 -7.32 -27.01 27.63
CA LEU A 1054 -8.45 -26.19 27.22
C LEU A 1054 -8.37 -24.83 27.92
N GLY A 1055 -8.29 -23.76 27.13
CA GLY A 1055 -8.42 -22.37 27.59
C GLY A 1055 -9.75 -21.77 27.14
N ALA A 1056 -10.69 -21.63 28.07
CA ALA A 1056 -11.97 -20.93 27.87
C ALA A 1056 -12.07 -19.82 28.93
N GLY A 1057 -11.47 -18.66 28.65
CA GLY A 1057 -11.29 -17.57 29.63
C GLY A 1057 -9.90 -17.55 30.28
N ALA A 1058 -9.81 -17.08 31.52
CA ALA A 1058 -8.54 -16.83 32.23
C ALA A 1058 -7.83 -18.09 32.77
N THR A 1059 -8.51 -19.24 32.77
CA THR A 1059 -8.00 -20.48 33.34
C THR A 1059 -7.81 -21.54 32.26
N THR A 1060 -6.66 -22.22 32.28
CA THR A 1060 -6.38 -23.40 31.44
C THR A 1060 -6.59 -24.68 32.23
N VAL A 1061 -7.38 -25.61 31.68
CA VAL A 1061 -7.68 -26.90 32.30
C VAL A 1061 -7.07 -28.00 31.44
N ARG A 1062 -6.31 -28.92 32.03
CA ARG A 1062 -5.84 -30.11 31.33
C ARG A 1062 -6.99 -31.11 31.21
N LEU A 1063 -7.12 -31.76 30.06
CA LEU A 1063 -8.11 -32.82 29.83
C LEU A 1063 -7.54 -33.93 28.95
N HIS A 1064 -8.14 -35.10 29.05
CA HIS A 1064 -7.97 -36.22 28.14
C HIS A 1064 -9.25 -36.41 27.31
N SER A 1065 -9.15 -36.25 25.99
CA SER A 1065 -10.28 -36.41 25.06
C SER A 1065 -10.54 -37.90 24.78
N PRO A 1066 -11.81 -38.35 24.73
CA PRO A 1066 -12.13 -39.72 24.33
C PRO A 1066 -11.82 -39.94 22.85
N MET A 1067 -11.81 -41.20 22.45
CA MET A 1067 -11.81 -41.58 21.04
C MET A 1067 -13.09 -41.09 20.33
N CYS A 1068 -13.01 -40.84 19.03
CA CYS A 1068 -14.15 -40.41 18.23
C CYS A 1068 -15.14 -41.57 17.97
N LEU A 1069 -16.39 -41.22 17.70
CA LEU A 1069 -17.51 -42.14 17.49
C LEU A 1069 -17.48 -42.76 16.08
N SER A 1070 -16.94 -42.05 15.10
CA SER A 1070 -16.73 -42.51 13.73
C SER A 1070 -15.33 -43.11 13.52
N HIS A 1071 -15.21 -43.98 12.52
CA HIS A 1071 -13.98 -44.72 12.24
C HIS A 1071 -12.78 -43.80 11.95
N HIS A 1072 -11.72 -43.99 12.73
CA HIS A 1072 -10.43 -43.31 12.56
C HIS A 1072 -9.29 -44.34 12.47
N ALA A 1073 -8.79 -44.55 11.25
CA ALA A 1073 -7.64 -45.43 11.00
C ALA A 1073 -6.31 -44.67 11.18
N ALA A 1074 -5.22 -45.43 11.29
CA ALA A 1074 -3.86 -44.87 11.42
C ALA A 1074 -3.40 -44.05 10.20
N SER A 1075 -3.97 -44.31 9.02
CA SER A 1075 -3.68 -43.59 7.78
C SER A 1075 -4.95 -42.97 7.20
N PRO A 1076 -4.86 -41.75 6.62
CA PRO A 1076 -5.95 -41.16 5.87
C PRO A 1076 -6.33 -42.06 4.67
N PRO A 1077 -7.59 -42.01 4.22
CA PRO A 1077 -8.00 -42.68 3.00
C PRO A 1077 -7.24 -42.16 1.77
N THR A 1078 -7.01 -43.06 0.81
CA THR A 1078 -6.47 -42.68 -0.50
C THR A 1078 -7.51 -41.87 -1.30
N GLU A 1079 -7.09 -41.16 -2.35
CA GLU A 1079 -8.03 -40.41 -3.20
C GLU A 1079 -9.15 -41.31 -3.75
N ASP A 1080 -8.83 -42.54 -4.19
CA ASP A 1080 -9.82 -43.49 -4.71
C ASP A 1080 -10.81 -43.94 -3.65
N GLU A 1081 -10.35 -44.13 -2.40
CA GLU A 1081 -11.22 -44.42 -1.26
C GLU A 1081 -12.14 -43.25 -0.94
N VAL A 1082 -11.65 -42.01 -0.97
CA VAL A 1082 -12.49 -40.81 -0.77
C VAL A 1082 -13.56 -40.70 -1.86
N LEU A 1083 -13.19 -40.94 -3.13
CA LEU A 1083 -14.15 -40.95 -4.24
C LEU A 1083 -15.16 -42.10 -4.13
N ALA A 1084 -14.78 -43.25 -3.57
CA ALA A 1084 -15.71 -44.34 -3.26
C ALA A 1084 -16.68 -43.93 -2.14
N ILE A 1085 -16.18 -43.37 -1.03
CA ILE A 1085 -17.01 -42.87 0.07
C ILE A 1085 -17.98 -41.80 -0.41
N ALA A 1086 -17.52 -40.87 -1.25
CA ALA A 1086 -18.36 -39.81 -1.78
C ALA A 1086 -19.47 -40.31 -2.71
N ARG A 1087 -19.31 -41.45 -3.39
CA ARG A 1087 -20.41 -42.03 -4.20
C ARG A 1087 -21.58 -42.53 -3.34
N GLY A 1088 -21.29 -42.96 -2.11
CA GLY A 1088 -22.24 -43.59 -1.20
C GLY A 1088 -22.15 -45.10 -1.24
#